data_AF-A0A931VCA1-F1
#
_entry.id   AF-A0A931VCA1-F1
#
_cell.length_a   1.000
_cell.length_b   1.000
_cell.length_c   1.000
_cell.angle_alpha   90.00
_cell.angle_beta   90.00
_cell.angle_gamma   90.00
#
_symmetry.space_group_name_H-M   'P 1'
#
loop_
_entity.id
_entity.type
_entity.pdbx_description
1 polymer ?
#
loop_
_entity_poly.entity_id
_entity_poly.type
_entity_poly.pdbx_seq_one_letter_code
_entity_poly.pdbx_strand_id
1 'polypeptide(L)'
;MKHDLAVLIVFGIGLSRCAVSGEAAAPAAAQAAKLTPVVVRASRVGETPPVRELTIRPTPRRSVGGVRVVPIGRLPQREPPEGFRALAPDPVVQRHHPYLQMPSALMTFEGIGNLDGVLPPDNNGDVGPNHYVEMVNFHFCVYDKTTGTNLITPTLMSALYYAAGFTGGITNTDNGDPIVLYDHLADRWLISQFFLDGVTPDHEEIAISKTGDPTGAWWLYDFTMPNTLMNDYPKFGVWSDGYYMSDNQFSNGYWTSAGVFVFDRARMLVGDTNASYQFFDLGSVNSDFSSLLPSDLDGTAPPSNTPNYFAMIDNSGINPLDAMYIWEFHVDWSNPSNTTFGNSGHPSYTNAVASFDSPQNIPQPDTAVQLDVLGNRLMHRMQYRYWGSYETLVGCHTVNDYSNYYDHAGVRYYQIRRSLPGGVFSIYDQVTFAPDANHRWMGSAALDGQGNFAIGYSCSSTSLYPSIRYAGRRASAPTGSLAQGETTMYAGSGSQTYSAAPRWGDYTALVVDPSDDLTFWYVNEYYPTTASSAWHTRIGSFRFSTNVGIIGISPSTLSYSATYGGTNPAAQTFVLTNSGGTAFSFTNTITYGAGVSGWLTLSAVAGSVAGRSSLTITASVASASLSVGTYVATNAVTAANAENSPQTLVVTLTVSEAVGTPTGVSASDGTVTGKVQVTWSAVTNATGYSVWRSGANNTNSATLLSGGITATVYDDTAAVAGETYYYWVKATNAAGSSAFSSSDSGWSAAPFGPMIKANGQTNSVTVSASETVTVSVSLEAGAYEGEQVDWWIVANAGAFGWFYLDNAFFWTSFSGDPAQCGAVYQGALVDVPSTTVLPAIILPAGVYDFYFVVDHPMDGILDVNGAIVYDWVRLTVQ
;
A
#
# COMPACT_ATOMS: atom_id res chain seq x y z
N MET A 1 -16.81 6.43 66.74
CA MET A 1 -17.46 5.45 67.63
C MET A 1 -16.88 4.08 67.26
N LYS A 2 -16.00 3.53 68.12
CA LYS A 2 -15.51 2.13 68.26
C LYS A 2 -14.91 1.41 67.02
N HIS A 3 -13.59 1.13 67.01
CA HIS A 3 -12.91 -0.16 67.33
C HIS A 3 -13.18 -1.28 66.31
N ASP A 4 -12.30 -2.18 65.86
CA ASP A 4 -10.85 -2.46 65.86
C ASP A 4 -10.71 -3.56 64.75
N LEU A 5 -9.85 -3.42 63.74
CA LEU A 5 -8.51 -4.01 63.56
C LEU A 5 -8.32 -5.54 63.65
N ALA A 6 -7.48 -6.02 62.71
CA ALA A 6 -6.63 -7.24 62.66
C ALA A 6 -7.15 -8.34 61.69
N VAL A 7 -6.37 -8.95 60.77
CA VAL A 7 -4.95 -9.41 60.72
C VAL A 7 -4.57 -9.64 59.22
N LEU A 8 -3.48 -9.06 58.65
CA LEU A 8 -2.11 -9.62 58.41
C LEU A 8 -2.09 -10.90 57.53
N ILE A 9 -1.40 -11.04 56.37
CA ILE A 9 0.05 -11.14 56.05
C ILE A 9 0.13 -11.27 54.50
N VAL A 10 0.70 -10.36 53.71
CA VAL A 10 2.13 -10.11 53.36
C VAL A 10 2.70 -10.98 52.20
N PHE A 11 2.91 -10.26 51.09
CA PHE A 11 4.01 -10.24 50.10
C PHE A 11 4.22 -11.36 49.06
N GLY A 12 4.22 -10.91 47.80
CA GLY A 12 4.89 -11.51 46.64
C GLY A 12 5.02 -10.46 45.53
N ILE A 13 6.20 -9.85 45.45
CA ILE A 13 6.57 -8.67 44.64
C ILE A 13 6.61 -8.99 43.14
N GLY A 14 6.22 -8.01 42.32
CA GLY A 14 6.50 -7.97 40.88
C GLY A 14 6.18 -6.61 40.27
N LEU A 15 7.09 -5.65 40.47
CA LEU A 15 7.10 -4.33 39.81
C LEU A 15 7.00 -4.45 38.29
N SER A 16 6.18 -3.60 37.64
CA SER A 16 6.67 -2.66 36.63
C SER A 16 5.61 -1.63 36.22
N ARG A 17 6.12 -0.47 35.85
CA ARG A 17 5.50 0.86 35.83
C ARG A 17 4.39 1.04 34.79
N CYS A 18 3.46 1.89 35.21
CA CYS A 18 2.34 2.46 34.47
C CYS A 18 2.81 3.23 33.21
N ALA A 19 2.25 2.89 32.06
CA ALA A 19 2.10 3.81 30.94
C ALA A 19 0.66 4.33 30.96
N VAL A 20 0.50 5.64 30.90
CA VAL A 20 -0.79 6.31 30.76
C VAL A 20 -1.30 6.03 29.34
N SER A 21 -2.31 5.17 29.21
CA SER A 21 -3.12 5.03 28.00
C SER A 21 -4.59 5.06 28.40
N GLY A 22 -5.16 6.26 28.42
CA GLY A 22 -6.60 6.44 28.35
C GLY A 22 -7.04 6.32 26.89
N GLU A 23 -7.00 5.12 26.33
CA GLU A 23 -7.81 4.77 25.15
C GLU A 23 -9.02 4.00 25.68
N ALA A 24 -10.21 4.56 25.49
CA ALA A 24 -11.45 3.83 25.67
C ALA A 24 -11.37 2.59 24.76
N ALA A 25 -11.40 1.41 25.36
CA ALA A 25 -11.49 0.16 24.62
C ALA A 25 -12.71 0.24 23.68
N ALA A 26 -12.47 0.12 22.38
CA ALA A 26 -13.51 -0.07 21.40
C ALA A 26 -14.39 -1.27 21.83
N PRO A 27 -15.71 -1.20 21.67
CA PRO A 27 -16.57 -2.31 22.05
C PRO A 27 -16.18 -3.55 21.23
N ALA A 28 -16.06 -4.70 21.91
CA ALA A 28 -15.83 -5.97 21.26
C ALA A 28 -16.89 -6.21 20.18
N ALA A 29 -16.46 -6.40 18.93
CA ALA A 29 -17.35 -6.70 17.82
C ALA A 29 -18.17 -7.96 18.14
N ALA A 30 -19.50 -7.85 18.08
CA ALA A 30 -20.38 -9.00 18.13
C ALA A 30 -20.00 -9.95 16.99
N GLN A 31 -19.74 -11.22 17.30
CA GLN A 31 -19.43 -12.23 16.30
C GLN A 31 -20.64 -12.37 15.36
N ALA A 32 -20.46 -12.03 14.08
CA ALA A 32 -21.50 -12.15 13.08
C ALA A 32 -22.05 -13.58 13.05
N ALA A 33 -23.37 -13.73 12.87
CA ALA A 33 -23.99 -15.04 12.75
C ALA A 33 -23.36 -15.79 11.55
N LYS A 34 -23.01 -17.07 11.74
CA LYS A 34 -22.41 -17.88 10.68
C LYS A 34 -23.36 -17.96 9.48
N LEU A 35 -22.90 -17.51 8.32
CA LEU A 35 -23.61 -17.68 7.06
C LEU A 35 -23.53 -19.16 6.64
N THR A 36 -24.67 -19.77 6.30
CA THR A 36 -24.75 -21.19 5.92
C THR A 36 -25.17 -21.34 4.46
N PRO A 37 -24.57 -22.25 3.68
CA PRO A 37 -24.90 -22.36 2.28
C PRO A 37 -26.20 -23.12 2.05
N VAL A 38 -26.86 -22.81 0.94
CA VAL A 38 -27.93 -23.63 0.35
C VAL A 38 -27.31 -24.59 -0.64
N VAL A 39 -27.76 -25.85 -0.66
CA VAL A 39 -27.31 -26.86 -1.63
C VAL A 39 -28.47 -27.24 -2.53
N VAL A 40 -28.27 -27.11 -3.85
CA VAL A 40 -29.29 -27.44 -4.85
C VAL A 40 -28.66 -28.33 -5.91
N ARG A 41 -29.39 -29.38 -6.31
CA ARG A 41 -28.98 -30.30 -7.38
C ARG A 41 -29.45 -29.78 -8.73
N ALA A 42 -28.78 -30.21 -9.79
CA ALA A 42 -29.28 -30.02 -11.15
C ALA A 42 -30.71 -30.56 -11.26
N SER A 43 -31.62 -29.74 -11.79
CA SER A 43 -33.00 -30.14 -12.09
C SER A 43 -33.04 -31.11 -13.26
N ARG A 44 -32.14 -30.95 -14.23
CA ARG A 44 -32.00 -31.81 -15.41
C ARG A 44 -30.54 -31.97 -15.77
N VAL A 45 -30.18 -33.18 -16.21
CA VAL A 45 -28.86 -33.50 -16.78
C VAL A 45 -29.07 -34.29 -18.06
N GLY A 46 -28.30 -33.97 -19.08
CA GLY A 46 -28.42 -34.59 -20.40
C GLY A 46 -27.11 -34.59 -21.17
N GLU A 47 -27.14 -35.19 -22.35
CA GLU A 47 -26.00 -35.18 -23.26
C GLU A 47 -26.44 -34.89 -24.69
N THR A 48 -25.61 -34.16 -25.42
CA THR A 48 -25.82 -33.91 -26.84
C THR A 48 -25.15 -35.01 -27.67
N PRO A 49 -25.64 -35.28 -28.90
CA PRO A 49 -24.77 -35.75 -29.98
C PRO A 49 -23.60 -34.78 -30.21
N PRO A 50 -22.55 -35.17 -30.98
CA PRO A 50 -21.50 -34.23 -31.36
C PRO A 50 -22.09 -32.97 -32.00
N VAL A 51 -21.65 -31.79 -31.55
CA VAL A 51 -22.18 -30.49 -32.01
C VAL A 51 -22.05 -30.33 -33.52
N ARG A 52 -20.95 -30.81 -34.11
CA ARG A 52 -20.74 -30.85 -35.57
C ARG A 52 -21.77 -31.69 -36.36
N GLU A 53 -22.51 -32.57 -35.69
CA GLU A 53 -23.56 -33.41 -36.29
C GLU A 53 -24.96 -32.81 -36.09
N LEU A 54 -25.07 -31.74 -35.27
CA LEU A 54 -26.36 -31.11 -35.03
C LEU A 54 -26.88 -30.49 -36.32
N THR A 55 -28.04 -30.96 -36.75
CA THR A 55 -28.79 -30.27 -37.79
C THR A 55 -29.31 -28.99 -37.17
N ILE A 56 -28.72 -27.86 -37.54
CA ILE A 56 -29.19 -26.54 -37.13
C ILE A 56 -30.67 -26.48 -37.50
N ARG A 57 -31.55 -26.55 -36.50
CA ARG A 57 -32.94 -26.19 -36.74
C ARG A 57 -32.89 -24.74 -37.20
N PRO A 58 -33.53 -24.37 -38.31
CA PRO A 58 -33.88 -22.98 -38.53
C PRO A 58 -34.90 -22.66 -37.43
N THR A 59 -34.42 -22.30 -36.25
CA THR A 59 -35.24 -21.57 -35.29
C THR A 59 -35.70 -20.35 -36.08
N PRO A 60 -37.02 -20.11 -36.21
CA PRO A 60 -37.45 -18.89 -36.85
C PRO A 60 -36.78 -17.76 -36.07
N ARG A 61 -35.91 -16.98 -36.74
CA ARG A 61 -35.46 -15.69 -36.23
C ARG A 61 -36.68 -15.08 -35.58
N ARG A 62 -36.66 -14.86 -34.27
CA ARG A 62 -37.77 -14.22 -33.60
C ARG A 62 -37.89 -12.89 -34.31
N SER A 63 -38.89 -12.77 -35.18
CA SER A 63 -39.05 -11.65 -36.09
C SER A 63 -39.69 -10.55 -35.27
N VAL A 64 -38.93 -10.07 -34.28
CA VAL A 64 -39.29 -8.87 -33.55
C VAL A 64 -38.88 -7.76 -34.51
N GLY A 65 -39.86 -7.19 -35.20
CA GLY A 65 -39.62 -6.01 -36.02
C GLY A 65 -39.17 -4.87 -35.12
N GLY A 66 -37.85 -4.67 -34.99
CA GLY A 66 -37.26 -3.61 -34.19
C GLY A 66 -36.03 -4.05 -33.39
N VAL A 67 -35.31 -3.07 -32.86
CA VAL A 67 -34.17 -3.27 -31.94
C VAL A 67 -34.69 -3.77 -30.60
N ARG A 68 -34.15 -4.89 -30.10
CA ARG A 68 -34.44 -5.42 -28.76
C ARG A 68 -33.28 -5.07 -27.82
N VAL A 69 -33.60 -4.49 -26.66
CA VAL A 69 -32.61 -4.22 -25.62
C VAL A 69 -32.62 -5.37 -24.61
N VAL A 70 -31.49 -6.03 -24.38
CA VAL A 70 -31.30 -6.92 -23.22
C VAL A 70 -31.25 -6.01 -21.99
N PRO A 71 -32.18 -6.19 -21.04
CA PRO A 71 -32.17 -5.39 -19.83
C PRO A 71 -30.95 -5.76 -18.99
N ILE A 72 -30.30 -4.75 -18.41
CA ILE A 72 -29.42 -4.92 -17.25
C ILE A 72 -30.15 -4.35 -16.04
N GLY A 73 -30.14 -5.08 -14.94
CA GLY A 73 -30.65 -4.57 -13.69
C GLY A 73 -29.82 -3.37 -13.22
N ARG A 74 -30.49 -2.31 -12.75
CA ARG A 74 -29.80 -1.12 -12.23
C ARG A 74 -29.19 -1.43 -10.88
N LEU A 75 -27.85 -1.42 -10.81
CA LEU A 75 -27.12 -1.43 -9.54
C LEU A 75 -27.50 -0.22 -8.68
N PRO A 76 -27.33 -0.30 -7.34
CA PRO A 76 -27.61 0.81 -6.45
C PRO A 76 -26.69 1.99 -6.83
N GLN A 77 -27.29 3.06 -7.35
CA GLN A 77 -26.58 4.30 -7.65
C GLN A 77 -26.45 5.09 -6.35
N ARG A 78 -25.29 5.03 -5.71
CA ARG A 78 -24.92 5.90 -4.60
C ARG A 78 -23.66 6.64 -4.99
N GLU A 79 -23.82 7.65 -5.83
CA GLU A 79 -22.79 8.69 -5.91
C GLU A 79 -22.62 9.26 -4.50
N PRO A 80 -21.38 9.50 -4.03
CA PRO A 80 -21.18 10.19 -2.76
C PRO A 80 -21.96 11.52 -2.79
N PRO A 81 -22.53 11.97 -1.64
CA PRO A 81 -23.31 13.20 -1.59
C PRO A 81 -22.57 14.35 -2.26
N GLU A 82 -23.23 15.06 -3.19
CA GLU A 82 -22.70 16.27 -3.83
C GLU A 82 -22.14 17.21 -2.75
N GLY A 83 -20.81 17.36 -2.72
CA GLY A 83 -20.13 18.22 -1.74
C GLY A 83 -18.93 17.61 -1.02
N PHE A 84 -18.67 16.29 -1.12
CA PHE A 84 -17.58 15.65 -0.36
C PHE A 84 -16.31 15.25 -1.13
N ARG A 85 -16.26 15.42 -2.46
CA ARG A 85 -15.01 15.23 -3.21
C ARG A 85 -14.76 16.44 -4.10
N ALA A 86 -13.61 17.10 -3.88
CA ALA A 86 -13.08 18.02 -4.88
C ALA A 86 -12.83 17.22 -6.16
N LEU A 87 -13.17 17.78 -7.32
CA LEU A 87 -12.80 17.29 -8.65
C LEU A 87 -11.28 17.22 -8.75
N ALA A 88 -10.71 16.13 -8.23
CA ALA A 88 -9.28 15.92 -8.19
C ALA A 88 -8.90 15.02 -9.37
N PRO A 89 -7.86 15.39 -10.15
CA PRO A 89 -7.31 14.49 -11.14
C PRO A 89 -7.00 13.13 -10.53
N ASP A 90 -7.30 12.07 -11.28
CA ASP A 90 -6.94 10.72 -10.92
C ASP A 90 -5.43 10.66 -10.53
N PRO A 91 -5.09 10.21 -9.31
CA PRO A 91 -3.72 10.28 -8.80
C PRO A 91 -2.77 9.26 -9.42
N VAL A 92 -3.28 8.27 -10.16
CA VAL A 92 -2.51 7.19 -10.79
C VAL A 92 -2.69 7.15 -12.31
N VAL A 93 -3.07 8.28 -12.91
CA VAL A 93 -3.25 8.41 -14.36
C VAL A 93 -1.92 8.47 -15.11
N GLN A 94 -1.81 7.65 -16.15
CA GLN A 94 -0.78 7.76 -17.18
C GLN A 94 -1.30 8.57 -18.37
N ARG A 95 -0.86 9.83 -18.49
CA ARG A 95 -1.31 10.81 -19.51
C ARG A 95 -0.47 10.87 -20.78
N HIS A 96 0.51 9.99 -20.91
CA HIS A 96 1.43 10.02 -22.04
C HIS A 96 1.63 8.63 -22.61
N HIS A 97 1.69 8.57 -23.93
CA HIS A 97 2.15 7.39 -24.65
C HIS A 97 3.62 7.13 -24.29
N PRO A 98 3.97 5.91 -23.87
CA PRO A 98 5.36 5.55 -23.67
C PRO A 98 6.08 5.37 -25.01
N TYR A 99 7.41 5.35 -24.97
CA TYR A 99 8.24 5.24 -26.17
C TYR A 99 8.26 3.83 -26.77
N LEU A 100 8.07 2.79 -25.96
CA LEU A 100 8.08 1.41 -26.44
C LEU A 100 6.76 1.08 -27.13
N GLN A 101 6.81 0.25 -28.15
CA GLN A 101 5.67 -0.12 -28.96
C GLN A 101 5.03 -1.43 -28.48
N MET A 102 3.70 -1.51 -28.57
CA MET A 102 3.00 -2.77 -28.34
C MET A 102 3.26 -3.70 -29.53
N PRO A 103 3.37 -5.02 -29.29
CA PRO A 103 3.38 -5.99 -30.37
C PRO A 103 2.14 -5.82 -31.25
N SER A 104 2.30 -5.95 -32.57
CA SER A 104 1.16 -6.02 -33.50
C SER A 104 0.36 -7.29 -33.29
N ALA A 105 -0.91 -7.28 -33.69
CA ALA A 105 -1.73 -8.48 -33.71
C ALA A 105 -1.08 -9.54 -34.62
N LEU A 106 -1.03 -10.78 -34.14
CA LEU A 106 -0.56 -11.94 -34.89
C LEU A 106 -1.60 -12.37 -35.92
N MET A 107 -2.87 -12.32 -35.53
CA MET A 107 -4.01 -12.58 -36.40
C MET A 107 -5.25 -11.84 -35.90
N THR A 108 -6.19 -11.64 -36.80
CA THR A 108 -7.52 -11.15 -36.48
C THR A 108 -8.55 -11.65 -37.48
N PHE A 109 -9.74 -11.99 -37.01
CA PHE A 109 -10.87 -12.46 -37.83
C PHE A 109 -12.22 -12.01 -37.24
N GLU A 110 -13.26 -12.12 -38.05
CA GLU A 110 -14.64 -11.77 -37.66
C GLU A 110 -15.18 -12.76 -36.63
N GLY A 111 -15.80 -12.24 -35.56
CA GLY A 111 -16.59 -13.03 -34.62
C GLY A 111 -18.06 -13.09 -35.01
N ILE A 112 -18.93 -13.27 -34.02
CA ILE A 112 -20.40 -13.26 -34.19
C ILE A 112 -20.89 -11.81 -34.35
N GLY A 113 -21.58 -11.51 -35.46
CA GLY A 113 -22.28 -10.23 -35.65
C GLY A 113 -23.71 -10.22 -35.10
N ASN A 114 -24.43 -9.10 -35.21
CA ASN A 114 -25.80 -9.03 -34.70
C ASN A 114 -26.79 -9.87 -35.54
N LEU A 115 -27.11 -11.08 -35.06
CA LEU A 115 -28.03 -12.01 -35.74
C LEU A 115 -29.51 -11.75 -35.42
N ASP A 116 -29.80 -11.15 -34.26
CA ASP A 116 -31.15 -11.06 -33.68
C ASP A 116 -31.67 -9.62 -33.51
N GLY A 117 -30.89 -8.61 -33.91
CA GLY A 117 -31.23 -7.20 -33.71
C GLY A 117 -31.18 -6.76 -32.24
N VAL A 118 -30.33 -7.41 -31.45
CA VAL A 118 -30.23 -7.23 -29.99
C VAL A 118 -29.18 -6.18 -29.63
N LEU A 119 -29.37 -5.46 -28.53
CA LEU A 119 -28.41 -4.52 -27.93
C LEU A 119 -28.39 -4.69 -26.40
N PRO A 120 -27.24 -4.48 -25.72
CA PRO A 120 -25.93 -4.42 -26.34
C PRO A 120 -25.47 -5.79 -26.90
N PRO A 121 -24.36 -5.84 -27.65
CA PRO A 121 -23.55 -7.05 -27.78
C PRO A 121 -22.97 -7.48 -26.43
N ASP A 122 -23.33 -8.69 -25.98
CA ASP A 122 -22.70 -9.31 -24.82
C ASP A 122 -21.73 -10.37 -25.31
N ASN A 123 -20.48 -9.98 -25.62
CA ASN A 123 -19.49 -10.90 -26.15
C ASN A 123 -18.57 -11.49 -25.08
N ASN A 124 -18.45 -12.82 -25.08
CA ASN A 124 -17.50 -13.55 -24.23
C ASN A 124 -16.80 -14.63 -25.06
N GLY A 125 -15.57 -14.96 -24.73
CA GLY A 125 -14.82 -15.97 -25.47
C GLY A 125 -13.55 -16.40 -24.77
N ASP A 126 -13.11 -17.62 -25.09
CA ASP A 126 -11.90 -18.21 -24.55
C ASP A 126 -11.15 -19.06 -25.58
N VAL A 127 -9.88 -19.35 -25.30
CA VAL A 127 -8.96 -20.08 -26.16
C VAL A 127 -8.49 -21.38 -25.51
N GLY A 128 -8.56 -22.46 -26.29
CA GLY A 128 -8.00 -23.76 -25.93
C GLY A 128 -6.84 -24.15 -26.84
N PRO A 129 -6.37 -25.41 -26.76
CA PRO A 129 -5.22 -25.88 -27.52
C PRO A 129 -5.37 -25.81 -29.04
N ASN A 130 -6.59 -25.89 -29.57
CA ASN A 130 -6.86 -25.94 -31.00
C ASN A 130 -7.97 -24.98 -31.47
N HIS A 131 -8.76 -24.46 -30.54
CA HIS A 131 -10.00 -23.74 -30.86
C HIS A 131 -10.09 -22.43 -30.12
N TYR A 132 -10.80 -21.48 -30.72
CA TYR A 132 -11.37 -20.34 -30.02
C TYR A 132 -12.89 -20.53 -29.99
N VAL A 133 -13.52 -20.33 -28.84
CA VAL A 133 -14.98 -20.38 -28.71
C VAL A 133 -15.45 -18.99 -28.30
N GLU A 134 -16.44 -18.48 -29.01
CA GLU A 134 -17.09 -17.20 -28.70
C GLU A 134 -18.57 -17.47 -28.46
N MET A 135 -19.17 -16.75 -27.51
CA MET A 135 -20.61 -16.66 -27.37
C MET A 135 -21.01 -15.20 -27.28
N VAL A 136 -22.02 -14.81 -28.07
CA VAL A 136 -22.56 -13.46 -28.10
C VAL A 136 -24.07 -13.50 -27.94
N ASN A 137 -24.56 -12.88 -26.87
CA ASN A 137 -25.95 -12.97 -26.43
C ASN A 137 -26.43 -14.43 -26.32
N PHE A 138 -27.04 -14.96 -27.38
CA PHE A 138 -27.70 -16.28 -27.40
C PHE A 138 -26.92 -17.33 -28.19
N HIS A 139 -25.93 -16.91 -28.98
CA HIS A 139 -25.30 -17.75 -29.99
C HIS A 139 -23.85 -18.04 -29.61
N PHE A 140 -23.47 -19.31 -29.60
CA PHE A 140 -22.07 -19.72 -29.53
C PHE A 140 -21.54 -20.12 -30.91
N CYS A 141 -20.23 -19.97 -31.11
CA CYS A 141 -19.52 -20.30 -32.35
C CYS A 141 -18.16 -20.91 -31.99
N VAL A 142 -17.70 -21.85 -32.82
CA VAL A 142 -16.39 -22.51 -32.65
C VAL A 142 -15.52 -22.20 -33.85
N TYR A 143 -14.31 -21.72 -33.59
CA TYR A 143 -13.33 -21.36 -34.60
C TYR A 143 -12.09 -22.25 -34.50
N ASP A 144 -11.49 -22.59 -35.64
CA ASP A 144 -10.12 -23.09 -35.69
C ASP A 144 -9.19 -21.93 -35.32
N LYS A 145 -8.43 -22.06 -34.23
CA LYS A 145 -7.64 -20.93 -33.72
C LYS A 145 -6.45 -20.57 -34.61
N THR A 146 -6.03 -21.45 -35.50
CA THR A 146 -4.85 -21.22 -36.37
C THR A 146 -5.26 -20.40 -37.60
N THR A 147 -6.45 -20.67 -38.13
CA THR A 147 -6.94 -20.11 -39.39
C THR A 147 -8.02 -19.06 -39.21
N GLY A 148 -8.69 -19.03 -38.05
CA GLY A 148 -9.84 -18.15 -37.78
C GLY A 148 -11.12 -18.58 -38.51
N THR A 149 -11.16 -19.79 -39.09
CA THR A 149 -12.35 -20.27 -39.81
C THR A 149 -13.37 -20.89 -38.87
N ASN A 150 -14.65 -20.64 -39.11
CA ASN A 150 -15.74 -21.26 -38.35
C ASN A 150 -15.79 -22.77 -38.60
N LEU A 151 -15.72 -23.54 -37.52
CA LEU A 151 -15.95 -24.98 -37.51
C LEU A 151 -17.41 -25.30 -37.17
N ILE A 152 -18.01 -24.52 -36.27
CA ILE A 152 -19.43 -24.52 -35.94
C ILE A 152 -19.94 -23.12 -36.20
N THR A 153 -20.95 -22.96 -37.05
CA THR A 153 -21.59 -21.65 -37.29
C THR A 153 -22.35 -21.20 -36.05
N PRO A 154 -22.62 -19.89 -35.88
CA PRO A 154 -23.38 -19.38 -34.74
C PRO A 154 -24.65 -20.21 -34.48
N THR A 155 -24.73 -20.79 -33.28
CA THR A 155 -25.77 -21.74 -32.87
C THR A 155 -26.35 -21.31 -31.52
N LEU A 156 -27.68 -21.31 -31.40
CA LEU A 156 -28.36 -21.01 -30.13
C LEU A 156 -27.97 -22.02 -29.05
N MET A 157 -27.78 -21.57 -27.82
CA MET A 157 -27.49 -22.47 -26.70
C MET A 157 -28.67 -23.41 -26.40
N SER A 158 -29.92 -22.94 -26.51
CA SER A 158 -31.12 -23.78 -26.37
C SER A 158 -31.17 -24.95 -27.38
N ALA A 159 -30.48 -24.84 -28.53
CA ALA A 159 -30.42 -25.89 -29.53
C ALA A 159 -29.67 -27.14 -29.03
N LEU A 160 -28.72 -26.96 -28.09
CA LEU A 160 -28.06 -28.08 -27.41
C LEU A 160 -29.06 -28.86 -26.56
N TYR A 161 -29.86 -28.15 -25.75
CA TYR A 161 -30.89 -28.74 -24.91
C TYR A 161 -31.97 -29.44 -25.73
N TYR A 162 -32.38 -28.85 -26.85
CA TYR A 162 -33.27 -29.49 -27.80
C TYR A 162 -32.66 -30.80 -28.36
N ALA A 163 -31.39 -30.78 -28.76
CA ALA A 163 -30.71 -31.93 -29.33
C ALA A 163 -30.50 -33.08 -28.34
N ALA A 164 -30.38 -32.77 -27.04
CA ALA A 164 -30.34 -33.74 -25.96
C ALA A 164 -31.71 -34.39 -25.65
N GLY A 165 -32.77 -33.98 -26.35
CA GLY A 165 -34.11 -34.54 -26.17
C GLY A 165 -34.87 -33.95 -24.98
N PHE A 166 -34.45 -32.81 -24.44
CA PHE A 166 -35.24 -32.10 -23.44
C PHE A 166 -36.54 -31.57 -24.04
N THR A 167 -37.44 -31.11 -23.17
CA THR A 167 -38.72 -30.52 -23.55
C THR A 167 -39.02 -29.28 -22.68
N GLY A 168 -39.93 -28.42 -23.15
CA GLY A 168 -40.29 -27.18 -22.48
C GLY A 168 -39.44 -25.98 -22.92
N GLY A 169 -39.52 -24.87 -22.17
CA GLY A 169 -38.90 -23.59 -22.51
C GLY A 169 -37.39 -23.66 -22.72
N ILE A 170 -36.70 -24.52 -21.97
CA ILE A 170 -35.24 -24.75 -22.03
C ILE A 170 -34.73 -25.14 -23.45
N THR A 171 -35.63 -25.57 -24.33
CA THR A 171 -35.28 -26.00 -25.69
C THR A 171 -35.47 -24.92 -26.76
N ASN A 172 -36.03 -23.77 -26.40
CA ASN A 172 -36.43 -22.74 -27.36
C ASN A 172 -36.41 -21.30 -26.82
N THR A 173 -35.83 -21.09 -25.64
CA THR A 173 -35.69 -19.78 -25.02
C THR A 173 -34.23 -19.56 -24.71
N ASP A 174 -33.70 -18.44 -25.19
CA ASP A 174 -32.36 -17.95 -24.87
C ASP A 174 -32.51 -16.52 -24.37
N ASN A 175 -31.85 -16.20 -23.26
CA ASN A 175 -32.08 -14.93 -22.58
C ASN A 175 -30.83 -14.06 -22.43
N GLY A 176 -29.61 -14.62 -22.52
CA GLY A 176 -28.36 -13.85 -22.63
C GLY A 176 -27.37 -14.07 -21.48
N ASP A 177 -26.52 -13.06 -21.28
CA ASP A 177 -25.37 -13.03 -20.36
C ASP A 177 -24.41 -14.22 -20.50
N PRO A 178 -23.81 -14.36 -21.69
CA PRO A 178 -23.04 -15.53 -22.02
C PRO A 178 -21.71 -15.60 -21.28
N ILE A 179 -21.32 -16.83 -20.96
CA ILE A 179 -19.99 -17.17 -20.47
C ILE A 179 -19.41 -18.25 -21.37
N VAL A 180 -18.13 -18.10 -21.68
CA VAL A 180 -17.28 -19.12 -22.30
C VAL A 180 -16.01 -19.22 -21.48
N LEU A 181 -15.68 -20.41 -21.00
CA LEU A 181 -14.42 -20.69 -20.32
C LEU A 181 -13.80 -21.98 -20.84
N TYR A 182 -12.49 -22.02 -20.93
CA TYR A 182 -11.72 -23.24 -21.17
C TYR A 182 -11.03 -23.68 -19.89
N ASP A 183 -11.52 -24.77 -19.33
CA ASP A 183 -10.94 -25.46 -18.20
C ASP A 183 -9.71 -26.27 -18.65
N HIS A 184 -8.55 -25.61 -18.63
CA HIS A 184 -7.27 -26.19 -19.02
C HIS A 184 -6.80 -27.30 -18.07
N LEU A 185 -7.32 -27.37 -16.85
CA LEU A 185 -7.00 -28.45 -15.90
C LEU A 185 -7.68 -29.77 -16.28
N ALA A 186 -8.86 -29.71 -16.91
CA ALA A 186 -9.57 -30.90 -17.40
C ALA A 186 -9.55 -31.08 -18.92
N ASP A 187 -9.00 -30.11 -19.67
CA ASP A 187 -9.13 -30.02 -21.13
C ASP A 187 -10.60 -30.02 -21.55
N ARG A 188 -11.40 -29.06 -21.04
CA ARG A 188 -12.85 -28.97 -21.29
C ARG A 188 -13.31 -27.54 -21.52
N TRP A 189 -14.40 -27.39 -22.26
CA TRP A 189 -15.07 -26.12 -22.48
C TRP A 189 -16.32 -26.03 -21.61
N LEU A 190 -16.58 -24.85 -21.06
CA LEU A 190 -17.81 -24.48 -20.36
C LEU A 190 -18.46 -23.34 -21.14
N ILE A 191 -19.76 -23.46 -21.41
CA ILE A 191 -20.59 -22.33 -21.83
C ILE A 191 -21.82 -22.24 -20.93
N SER A 192 -22.28 -21.02 -20.63
CA SER A 192 -23.50 -20.80 -19.83
C SER A 192 -24.36 -19.66 -20.33
N GLN A 193 -25.64 -19.70 -19.95
CA GLN A 193 -26.59 -18.60 -20.00
C GLN A 193 -27.59 -18.73 -18.84
N PHE A 194 -28.21 -17.63 -18.44
CA PHE A 194 -29.42 -17.72 -17.63
C PHE A 194 -30.64 -18.03 -18.52
N PHE A 195 -31.67 -18.64 -17.91
CA PHE A 195 -32.93 -19.00 -18.56
C PHE A 195 -34.11 -18.38 -17.80
N LEU A 196 -34.89 -17.55 -18.49
CA LEU A 196 -36.09 -16.87 -17.97
C LEU A 196 -37.30 -17.19 -18.87
N ASP A 197 -38.18 -18.06 -18.40
CA ASP A 197 -39.46 -18.39 -19.06
C ASP A 197 -40.69 -17.77 -18.38
N GLY A 198 -40.45 -16.93 -17.36
CA GLY A 198 -41.50 -16.31 -16.55
C GLY A 198 -42.03 -17.22 -15.43
N VAL A 199 -41.42 -18.37 -15.20
CA VAL A 199 -41.66 -19.24 -14.04
C VAL A 199 -40.49 -19.10 -13.08
N THR A 200 -40.77 -18.76 -11.82
CA THR A 200 -39.74 -18.70 -10.77
C THR A 200 -39.73 -19.98 -9.91
N PRO A 201 -38.58 -20.36 -9.32
CA PRO A 201 -37.25 -19.76 -9.47
C PRO A 201 -36.71 -19.81 -10.91
N ASP A 202 -35.91 -18.81 -11.28
CA ASP A 202 -35.20 -18.77 -12.57
C ASP A 202 -34.12 -19.87 -12.64
N HIS A 203 -33.46 -20.05 -13.78
CA HIS A 203 -32.48 -21.12 -13.96
C HIS A 203 -31.16 -20.62 -14.57
N GLU A 204 -30.08 -21.37 -14.33
CA GLU A 204 -28.79 -21.23 -14.99
C GLU A 204 -28.52 -22.51 -15.79
N GLU A 205 -28.37 -22.34 -17.10
CA GLU A 205 -28.06 -23.40 -18.04
C GLU A 205 -26.54 -23.49 -18.22
N ILE A 206 -25.94 -24.64 -17.96
CA ILE A 206 -24.49 -24.85 -18.11
C ILE A 206 -24.23 -26.07 -18.99
N ALA A 207 -23.44 -25.89 -20.05
CA ALA A 207 -22.96 -26.97 -20.89
C ALA A 207 -21.45 -27.16 -20.71
N ILE A 208 -21.00 -28.40 -20.53
CA ILE A 208 -19.59 -28.79 -20.41
C ILE A 208 -19.24 -29.75 -21.55
N SER A 209 -18.23 -29.45 -22.36
CA SER A 209 -17.80 -30.36 -23.42
C SER A 209 -17.33 -31.70 -22.82
N LYS A 210 -17.39 -32.80 -23.58
CA LYS A 210 -16.90 -34.11 -23.09
C LYS A 210 -15.39 -34.29 -23.27
N THR A 211 -14.76 -33.46 -24.12
CA THR A 211 -13.32 -33.45 -24.44
C THR A 211 -12.86 -32.02 -24.74
N GLY A 212 -11.56 -31.81 -25.00
CA GLY A 212 -11.02 -30.53 -25.48
C GLY A 212 -11.47 -30.10 -26.89
N ASP A 213 -12.25 -30.95 -27.57
CA ASP A 213 -12.88 -30.65 -28.87
C ASP A 213 -14.32 -30.13 -28.63
N PRO A 214 -14.56 -28.80 -28.72
CA PRO A 214 -15.87 -28.20 -28.52
C PRO A 214 -16.85 -28.52 -29.67
N THR A 215 -16.38 -29.09 -30.78
CA THR A 215 -17.26 -29.60 -31.85
C THR A 215 -17.83 -31.00 -31.53
N GLY A 216 -17.32 -31.63 -30.46
CA GLY A 216 -17.76 -32.91 -29.95
C GLY A 216 -19.07 -32.86 -29.17
N ALA A 217 -19.36 -33.90 -28.39
CA ALA A 217 -20.55 -33.98 -27.55
C ALA A 217 -20.36 -33.22 -26.22
N TRP A 218 -21.47 -32.78 -25.63
CA TRP A 218 -21.48 -31.98 -24.40
C TRP A 218 -22.40 -32.62 -23.34
N TRP A 219 -22.03 -32.47 -22.08
CA TRP A 219 -22.93 -32.63 -20.94
C TRP A 219 -23.71 -31.35 -20.73
N LEU A 220 -25.01 -31.45 -20.46
CA LEU A 220 -25.89 -30.31 -20.23
C LEU A 220 -26.46 -30.39 -18.82
N TYR A 221 -26.48 -29.25 -18.13
CA TYR A 221 -27.01 -29.11 -16.79
C TYR A 221 -27.97 -27.93 -16.73
N ASP A 222 -29.15 -28.20 -16.19
CA ASP A 222 -30.14 -27.19 -15.82
C ASP A 222 -30.10 -27.04 -14.30
N PHE A 223 -29.84 -25.85 -13.79
CA PHE A 223 -29.82 -25.56 -12.37
C PHE A 223 -30.89 -24.52 -12.02
N THR A 224 -31.91 -24.93 -11.26
CA THR A 224 -32.86 -23.99 -10.65
C THR A 224 -32.15 -23.11 -9.62
N MET A 225 -32.39 -21.80 -9.68
CA MET A 225 -31.85 -20.82 -8.75
C MET A 225 -32.40 -20.99 -7.33
N PRO A 226 -31.66 -20.57 -6.29
CA PRO A 226 -31.94 -20.94 -4.91
C PRO A 226 -33.09 -20.13 -4.28
N ASN A 227 -33.52 -19.06 -4.95
CA ASN A 227 -34.57 -18.15 -4.51
C ASN A 227 -35.37 -17.63 -5.72
N THR A 228 -36.34 -16.75 -5.51
CA THR A 228 -37.19 -16.20 -6.58
C THR A 228 -36.66 -14.87 -7.14
N LEU A 229 -35.38 -14.57 -6.92
CA LEU A 229 -34.73 -13.36 -7.45
C LEU A 229 -34.07 -13.70 -8.78
N MET A 230 -34.12 -12.76 -9.73
CA MET A 230 -33.46 -12.92 -11.02
C MET A 230 -31.94 -12.85 -10.84
N ASN A 231 -31.23 -13.85 -11.35
CA ASN A 231 -29.76 -14.00 -11.35
C ASN A 231 -29.13 -13.31 -12.58
N ASP A 232 -29.20 -11.99 -12.62
CA ASP A 232 -28.66 -11.20 -13.74
C ASP A 232 -27.12 -11.05 -13.64
N TYR A 233 -26.47 -10.76 -14.76
CA TYR A 233 -25.03 -10.51 -14.83
C TYR A 233 -24.15 -11.64 -14.26
N PRO A 234 -24.44 -12.94 -14.53
CA PRO A 234 -23.62 -14.04 -14.06
C PRO A 234 -22.18 -13.90 -14.57
N LYS A 235 -21.21 -14.10 -13.67
CA LYS A 235 -19.78 -14.17 -13.98
C LYS A 235 -19.21 -15.45 -13.40
N PHE A 236 -18.36 -16.14 -14.16
CA PHE A 236 -17.78 -17.42 -13.76
C PHE A 236 -16.26 -17.38 -13.73
N GLY A 237 -15.67 -18.32 -12.98
CA GLY A 237 -14.25 -18.63 -13.02
C GLY A 237 -14.00 -20.12 -12.80
N VAL A 238 -12.99 -20.66 -13.48
CA VAL A 238 -12.52 -22.03 -13.29
C VAL A 238 -11.60 -22.09 -12.06
N TRP A 239 -11.84 -23.08 -11.20
CA TRP A 239 -10.94 -23.41 -10.09
C TRP A 239 -10.69 -24.92 -10.03
N SER A 240 -9.72 -25.32 -9.20
CA SER A 240 -9.31 -26.74 -9.10
C SER A 240 -10.40 -27.65 -8.52
N ASP A 241 -11.29 -27.12 -7.67
CA ASP A 241 -12.30 -27.87 -6.93
C ASP A 241 -13.76 -27.53 -7.28
N GLY A 242 -13.99 -26.60 -8.20
CA GLY A 242 -15.33 -26.14 -8.56
C GLY A 242 -15.33 -25.13 -9.71
N TYR A 243 -16.51 -24.96 -10.32
CA TYR A 243 -16.78 -23.77 -11.15
C TYR A 243 -17.47 -22.75 -10.27
N TYR A 244 -16.90 -21.56 -10.14
CA TYR A 244 -17.39 -20.53 -9.22
C TYR A 244 -18.16 -19.49 -10.01
N MET A 245 -19.27 -19.01 -9.45
CA MET A 245 -20.13 -18.00 -10.08
C MET A 245 -20.56 -16.96 -9.06
N SER A 246 -20.82 -15.74 -9.53
CA SER A 246 -21.64 -14.77 -8.81
C SER A 246 -22.72 -14.19 -9.72
N ASP A 247 -23.79 -13.71 -9.12
CA ASP A 247 -24.89 -13.01 -9.78
C ASP A 247 -25.24 -11.68 -9.07
N ASN A 248 -25.92 -10.82 -9.81
CA ASN A 248 -26.66 -9.69 -9.29
C ASN A 248 -28.13 -10.08 -9.18
N GLN A 249 -28.73 -9.89 -7.99
CA GLN A 249 -30.06 -10.38 -7.68
C GLN A 249 -31.12 -9.27 -7.73
N PHE A 250 -32.20 -9.52 -8.46
CA PHE A 250 -33.27 -8.55 -8.67
C PHE A 250 -34.66 -9.09 -8.33
N SER A 251 -35.50 -8.24 -7.76
CA SER A 251 -36.92 -8.50 -7.54
C SER A 251 -37.74 -7.54 -8.40
N ASN A 252 -38.52 -8.07 -9.35
CA ASN A 252 -39.32 -7.26 -10.29
C ASN A 252 -38.51 -6.16 -11.01
N GLY A 253 -37.25 -6.46 -11.35
CA GLY A 253 -36.32 -5.51 -11.99
C GLY A 253 -35.66 -4.49 -11.06
N TYR A 254 -35.93 -4.54 -9.75
CA TYR A 254 -35.29 -3.70 -8.75
C TYR A 254 -34.16 -4.43 -8.05
N TRP A 255 -33.03 -3.73 -7.87
CA TRP A 255 -31.87 -4.25 -7.14
C TRP A 255 -32.26 -4.79 -5.78
N THR A 256 -31.71 -5.96 -5.42
CA THR A 256 -31.93 -6.60 -4.12
C THR A 256 -30.61 -6.91 -3.42
N SER A 257 -29.72 -7.67 -4.06
CA SER A 257 -28.48 -8.18 -3.45
C SER A 257 -27.56 -8.82 -4.49
N ALA A 258 -26.50 -9.49 -4.04
CA ALA A 258 -25.70 -10.40 -4.86
C ALA A 258 -25.66 -11.81 -4.25
N GLY A 259 -25.41 -12.80 -5.10
CA GLY A 259 -25.24 -14.19 -4.74
C GLY A 259 -23.91 -14.74 -5.19
N VAL A 260 -23.42 -15.76 -4.49
CA VAL A 260 -22.18 -16.47 -4.84
C VAL A 260 -22.39 -17.98 -4.79
N PHE A 261 -21.82 -18.67 -5.77
CA PHE A 261 -22.05 -20.08 -6.04
C PHE A 261 -20.73 -20.80 -6.27
N VAL A 262 -20.74 -22.10 -5.97
CA VAL A 262 -19.75 -23.06 -6.46
C VAL A 262 -20.50 -24.30 -6.97
N PHE A 263 -20.25 -24.69 -8.22
CA PHE A 263 -20.79 -25.87 -8.87
C PHE A 263 -19.80 -27.04 -8.82
N ASP A 264 -20.32 -28.26 -8.63
CA ASP A 264 -19.53 -29.51 -8.49
C ASP A 264 -18.88 -29.90 -9.81
N ARG A 265 -17.74 -29.28 -10.09
CA ARG A 265 -16.92 -29.49 -11.28
C ARG A 265 -16.61 -30.97 -11.52
N ALA A 266 -16.22 -31.71 -10.48
CA ALA A 266 -15.83 -33.12 -10.62
C ALA A 266 -16.99 -33.98 -11.15
N ARG A 267 -18.21 -33.74 -10.67
CA ARG A 267 -19.43 -34.38 -11.18
C ARG A 267 -19.83 -33.87 -12.55
N MET A 268 -19.73 -32.56 -12.78
CA MET A 268 -20.13 -31.94 -14.03
C MET A 268 -19.32 -32.44 -15.23
N LEU A 269 -18.02 -32.68 -15.03
CA LEU A 269 -17.10 -33.23 -16.03
C LEU A 269 -17.47 -34.63 -16.54
N VAL A 270 -18.26 -35.39 -15.78
CA VAL A 270 -18.59 -36.80 -16.08
C VAL A 270 -20.07 -37.07 -16.33
N GLY A 271 -20.92 -36.04 -16.38
CA GLY A 271 -22.35 -36.24 -16.63
C GLY A 271 -23.15 -36.71 -15.42
N ASP A 272 -22.66 -36.52 -14.19
CA ASP A 272 -23.32 -37.07 -13.00
C ASP A 272 -24.61 -36.29 -12.68
N THR A 273 -25.73 -37.01 -12.68
CA THR A 273 -27.06 -36.51 -12.30
C THR A 273 -27.16 -35.95 -10.87
N ASN A 274 -26.18 -36.24 -10.01
CA ASN A 274 -26.08 -35.68 -8.66
C ASN A 274 -25.22 -34.41 -8.61
N ALA A 275 -24.80 -33.84 -9.74
CA ALA A 275 -24.17 -32.53 -9.78
C ALA A 275 -25.04 -31.51 -9.02
N SER A 276 -24.39 -30.67 -8.23
CA SER A 276 -25.03 -29.70 -7.36
C SER A 276 -24.19 -28.44 -7.27
N TYR A 277 -24.80 -27.35 -6.81
CA TYR A 277 -24.07 -26.18 -6.34
C TYR A 277 -24.27 -25.93 -4.84
N GLN A 278 -23.34 -25.20 -4.25
CA GLN A 278 -23.50 -24.56 -2.94
C GLN A 278 -23.55 -23.05 -3.11
N PHE A 279 -24.50 -22.39 -2.44
CA PHE A 279 -24.83 -20.98 -2.64
C PHE A 279 -24.88 -20.20 -1.33
N PHE A 280 -24.41 -18.97 -1.36
CA PHE A 280 -24.63 -17.98 -0.30
C PHE A 280 -25.36 -16.75 -0.84
N ASP A 281 -26.41 -16.33 -0.13
CA ASP A 281 -27.11 -15.06 -0.36
C ASP A 281 -26.46 -13.96 0.48
N LEU A 282 -25.99 -12.89 -0.17
CA LEU A 282 -25.34 -11.77 0.51
C LEU A 282 -26.33 -10.68 0.94
N GLY A 283 -27.61 -10.76 0.56
CA GLY A 283 -28.62 -9.74 0.86
C GLY A 283 -28.84 -9.53 2.35
N SER A 284 -28.72 -10.58 3.15
CA SER A 284 -28.81 -10.50 4.63
C SER A 284 -27.53 -10.00 5.31
N VAL A 285 -26.42 -9.96 4.58
CA VAL A 285 -25.09 -9.54 5.06
C VAL A 285 -24.88 -8.06 4.75
N ASN A 286 -24.94 -7.72 3.47
CA ASN A 286 -24.92 -6.35 2.97
C ASN A 286 -25.54 -6.33 1.56
N SER A 287 -26.72 -5.72 1.45
CA SER A 287 -27.44 -5.57 0.18
C SER A 287 -26.74 -4.66 -0.83
N ASP A 288 -25.69 -3.93 -0.45
CA ASP A 288 -24.92 -3.07 -1.36
C ASP A 288 -23.79 -3.84 -2.08
N PHE A 289 -23.48 -5.08 -1.69
CA PHE A 289 -22.53 -5.92 -2.43
C PHE A 289 -23.09 -6.28 -3.80
N SER A 290 -22.30 -6.04 -4.85
CA SER A 290 -22.73 -6.18 -6.24
C SER A 290 -21.56 -6.52 -7.16
N SER A 291 -21.88 -7.13 -8.31
CA SER A 291 -20.95 -7.38 -9.42
C SER A 291 -19.60 -7.92 -8.97
N LEU A 292 -19.62 -8.89 -8.04
CA LEU A 292 -18.43 -9.64 -7.66
C LEU A 292 -17.91 -10.38 -8.89
N LEU A 293 -16.60 -10.60 -8.96
CA LEU A 293 -15.97 -11.44 -9.95
C LEU A 293 -15.29 -12.62 -9.24
N PRO A 294 -15.70 -13.88 -9.49
CA PRO A 294 -14.90 -15.03 -9.09
C PRO A 294 -13.58 -15.03 -9.85
N SER A 295 -12.53 -15.51 -9.20
CA SER A 295 -11.22 -15.61 -9.83
C SER A 295 -11.18 -16.78 -10.81
N ASP A 296 -10.61 -16.53 -11.98
CA ASP A 296 -10.46 -17.51 -13.05
C ASP A 296 -8.99 -17.90 -13.20
N LEU A 297 -8.67 -19.17 -12.95
CA LEU A 297 -7.32 -19.70 -12.83
C LEU A 297 -6.63 -19.86 -14.19
N ASP A 298 -5.48 -19.20 -14.38
CA ASP A 298 -4.54 -19.50 -15.47
C ASP A 298 -3.28 -20.19 -14.96
N GLY A 299 -2.74 -21.08 -15.81
CA GLY A 299 -1.46 -21.74 -15.57
C GLY A 299 -1.53 -22.85 -14.51
N THR A 300 -0.53 -22.92 -13.63
CA THR A 300 -0.44 -24.02 -12.66
C THR A 300 -1.49 -23.86 -11.55
N ALA A 301 -2.20 -24.94 -11.23
CA ALA A 301 -3.14 -24.96 -10.12
C ALA A 301 -2.45 -24.62 -8.78
N PRO A 302 -3.12 -23.87 -7.89
CA PRO A 302 -2.60 -23.62 -6.55
C PRO A 302 -2.58 -24.89 -5.70
N PRO A 303 -1.92 -24.89 -4.53
CA PRO A 303 -1.97 -26.00 -3.59
C PRO A 303 -3.41 -26.43 -3.25
N SER A 304 -3.61 -27.71 -2.94
CA SER A 304 -4.93 -28.23 -2.53
C SER A 304 -5.51 -27.45 -1.35
N ASN A 305 -6.83 -27.27 -1.33
CA ASN A 305 -7.58 -26.50 -0.33
C ASN A 305 -7.31 -24.98 -0.37
N THR A 306 -6.65 -24.47 -1.41
CA THR A 306 -6.61 -23.02 -1.65
C THR A 306 -8.02 -22.55 -2.06
N PRO A 307 -8.62 -21.58 -1.36
CA PRO A 307 -9.95 -21.07 -1.71
C PRO A 307 -9.93 -20.36 -3.07
N ASN A 308 -11.08 -20.31 -3.75
CA ASN A 308 -11.29 -19.37 -4.85
C ASN A 308 -11.44 -17.95 -4.28
N TYR A 309 -11.03 -16.92 -5.03
CA TYR A 309 -11.13 -15.53 -4.59
C TYR A 309 -12.19 -14.78 -5.38
N PHE A 310 -13.12 -14.14 -4.68
CA PHE A 310 -14.05 -13.21 -5.29
C PHE A 310 -13.57 -11.78 -5.04
N ALA A 311 -13.72 -10.89 -6.03
CA ALA A 311 -13.32 -9.50 -5.88
C ALA A 311 -14.42 -8.53 -6.33
N MET A 312 -14.51 -7.40 -5.65
CA MET A 312 -15.44 -6.29 -5.95
C MET A 312 -14.70 -4.97 -5.73
N ILE A 313 -14.96 -3.98 -6.59
CA ILE A 313 -14.55 -2.60 -6.35
C ILE A 313 -15.70 -1.82 -5.72
N ASP A 314 -15.37 -1.00 -4.72
CA ASP A 314 -16.31 -0.11 -4.04
C ASP A 314 -15.95 1.35 -4.29
N ASN A 315 -16.86 2.03 -4.99
CA ASN A 315 -16.99 3.49 -5.01
C ASN A 315 -18.31 3.95 -4.39
N SER A 316 -19.10 3.03 -3.83
CA SER A 316 -20.51 3.18 -3.49
C SER A 316 -20.74 3.70 -2.06
N GLY A 317 -19.66 4.09 -1.38
CA GLY A 317 -19.70 4.63 -0.03
C GLY A 317 -19.92 3.59 1.08
N ILE A 318 -19.78 2.28 0.79
CA ILE A 318 -19.73 1.25 1.84
C ILE A 318 -18.51 1.55 2.75
N ASN A 319 -17.41 1.99 2.15
CA ASN A 319 -16.26 2.57 2.82
C ASN A 319 -16.17 4.09 2.55
N PRO A 320 -15.77 4.91 3.53
CA PRO A 320 -15.50 6.34 3.31
C PRO A 320 -14.40 6.60 2.26
N LEU A 321 -13.54 5.62 1.99
CA LEU A 321 -12.50 5.64 0.94
C LEU A 321 -12.76 4.53 -0.09
N ASP A 322 -12.33 4.75 -1.33
CA ASP A 322 -12.45 3.74 -2.39
C ASP A 322 -11.62 2.50 -2.05
N ALA A 323 -12.21 1.32 -2.23
CA ALA A 323 -11.60 0.08 -1.80
C ALA A 323 -11.84 -1.09 -2.79
N MET A 324 -10.92 -2.04 -2.77
CA MET A 324 -11.06 -3.37 -3.35
C MET A 324 -11.36 -4.37 -2.23
N TYR A 325 -12.52 -5.03 -2.31
CA TYR A 325 -12.89 -6.12 -1.42
C TYR A 325 -12.55 -7.46 -2.04
N ILE A 326 -12.01 -8.38 -1.23
CA ILE A 326 -11.67 -9.74 -1.64
C ILE A 326 -12.23 -10.73 -0.62
N TRP A 327 -12.92 -11.77 -1.09
CA TRP A 327 -13.46 -12.86 -0.28
C TRP A 327 -12.76 -14.16 -0.65
N GLU A 328 -12.56 -15.01 0.36
CA GLU A 328 -12.15 -16.40 0.17
C GLU A 328 -13.39 -17.30 0.17
N PHE A 329 -13.60 -18.06 -0.90
CA PHE A 329 -14.61 -19.11 -0.98
C PHE A 329 -13.92 -20.47 -0.82
N HIS A 330 -14.17 -21.15 0.29
CA HIS A 330 -13.72 -22.51 0.54
C HIS A 330 -14.90 -23.48 0.55
N VAL A 331 -14.96 -24.38 -0.43
CA VAL A 331 -16.01 -25.40 -0.54
C VAL A 331 -15.65 -26.67 0.23
N ASP A 332 -16.61 -27.26 0.94
CA ASP A 332 -16.55 -28.61 1.48
C ASP A 332 -17.68 -29.45 0.85
N TRP A 333 -17.33 -30.26 -0.15
CA TRP A 333 -18.27 -31.15 -0.83
C TRP A 333 -18.73 -32.32 0.04
N SER A 334 -17.96 -32.68 1.06
CA SER A 334 -18.27 -33.80 1.96
C SER A 334 -19.25 -33.40 3.06
N ASN A 335 -19.11 -32.18 3.56
CA ASN A 335 -19.99 -31.58 4.55
C ASN A 335 -20.27 -30.11 4.19
N PRO A 336 -21.34 -29.84 3.42
CA PRO A 336 -21.69 -28.47 3.00
C PRO A 336 -21.83 -27.46 4.14
N SER A 337 -22.14 -27.90 5.37
CA SER A 337 -22.20 -26.99 6.52
C SER A 337 -20.84 -26.40 6.94
N ASN A 338 -19.73 -26.96 6.44
CA ASN A 338 -18.37 -26.47 6.63
C ASN A 338 -17.90 -25.51 5.52
N THR A 339 -18.63 -25.41 4.41
CA THR A 339 -18.32 -24.44 3.35
C THR A 339 -18.39 -23.02 3.91
N THR A 340 -17.45 -22.16 3.50
CA THR A 340 -17.34 -20.79 3.98
C THR A 340 -17.17 -19.81 2.83
N PHE A 341 -17.75 -18.62 2.97
CA PHE A 341 -17.50 -17.48 2.10
C PHE A 341 -17.13 -16.26 2.94
N GLY A 342 -15.89 -15.78 2.76
CA GLY A 342 -15.30 -14.70 3.53
C GLY A 342 -15.46 -14.85 5.05
N ASN A 343 -15.58 -13.72 5.73
CA ASN A 343 -15.83 -13.63 7.16
C ASN A 343 -17.34 -13.67 7.44
N SER A 344 -17.98 -14.82 7.19
CA SER A 344 -19.44 -14.99 7.22
C SER A 344 -20.18 -14.03 6.27
N GLY A 345 -19.73 -13.98 5.01
CA GLY A 345 -20.26 -13.12 3.96
C GLY A 345 -19.58 -11.77 3.82
N HIS A 346 -18.84 -11.30 4.83
CA HIS A 346 -18.04 -10.08 4.74
C HIS A 346 -16.67 -10.34 4.07
N PRO A 347 -16.02 -9.32 3.47
CA PRO A 347 -14.72 -9.49 2.83
C PRO A 347 -13.67 -10.12 3.75
N SER A 348 -12.85 -11.01 3.20
CA SER A 348 -11.63 -11.51 3.85
C SER A 348 -10.55 -10.43 3.91
N TYR A 349 -10.49 -9.59 2.87
CA TYR A 349 -9.54 -8.48 2.76
C TYR A 349 -10.23 -7.22 2.22
N THR A 350 -9.83 -6.08 2.77
CA THR A 350 -10.22 -4.75 2.28
C THR A 350 -8.95 -3.97 1.97
N ASN A 351 -8.75 -3.64 0.70
CA ASN A 351 -7.57 -2.95 0.21
C ASN A 351 -7.93 -1.55 -0.25
N ALA A 352 -7.30 -0.52 0.32
CA ALA A 352 -7.45 0.83 -0.20
C ALA A 352 -6.91 0.90 -1.65
N VAL A 353 -7.67 1.54 -2.54
CA VAL A 353 -7.24 1.82 -3.90
C VAL A 353 -7.04 3.32 -4.09
N ALA A 354 -6.40 3.70 -5.19
CA ALA A 354 -6.38 5.10 -5.61
C ALA A 354 -7.82 5.60 -5.80
N SER A 355 -8.10 6.83 -5.38
CA SER A 355 -9.44 7.38 -5.55
C SER A 355 -9.86 7.40 -7.03
N PHE A 356 -11.14 7.16 -7.28
CA PHE A 356 -11.73 7.22 -8.61
C PHE A 356 -13.20 7.60 -8.56
N ASP A 357 -13.68 8.10 -9.70
CA ASP A 357 -15.09 8.35 -9.96
C ASP A 357 -15.46 7.67 -11.29
N SER A 358 -16.75 7.43 -11.52
CA SER A 358 -17.23 6.88 -12.80
C SER A 358 -17.30 7.98 -13.87
N PRO A 359 -16.88 7.73 -15.12
CA PRO A 359 -17.04 8.71 -16.18
C PRO A 359 -18.50 8.80 -16.65
N GLN A 360 -18.81 9.85 -17.41
CA GLN A 360 -20.04 9.98 -18.20
C GLN A 360 -19.93 9.16 -19.50
N ASN A 361 -21.01 9.23 -20.30
CA ASN A 361 -21.12 8.46 -21.54
C ASN A 361 -20.10 8.89 -22.60
N ILE A 362 -19.68 7.93 -23.42
CA ILE A 362 -18.60 8.07 -24.39
C ILE A 362 -19.08 8.72 -25.70
N PRO A 363 -18.41 9.77 -26.21
CA PRO A 363 -18.71 10.35 -27.52
C PRO A 363 -18.21 9.48 -28.68
N GLN A 364 -18.90 9.58 -29.81
CA GLN A 364 -18.57 8.90 -31.07
C GLN A 364 -18.89 9.83 -32.27
N PRO A 365 -18.28 9.63 -33.45
CA PRO A 365 -18.54 10.46 -34.63
C PRO A 365 -19.96 10.29 -35.19
N ASP A 366 -20.42 11.23 -36.01
CA ASP A 366 -21.64 11.13 -36.84
C ASP A 366 -22.98 10.91 -36.10
N THR A 367 -23.01 11.01 -34.78
CA THR A 367 -24.22 10.90 -33.97
C THR A 367 -24.11 11.71 -32.68
N ALA A 368 -25.24 12.13 -32.13
CA ALA A 368 -25.32 12.73 -30.80
C ALA A 368 -25.53 11.69 -29.68
N VAL A 369 -25.75 10.42 -30.04
CA VAL A 369 -25.85 9.33 -29.07
C VAL A 369 -24.46 9.08 -28.48
N GLN A 370 -24.33 9.22 -27.17
CA GLN A 370 -23.15 8.80 -26.42
C GLN A 370 -23.36 7.39 -25.88
N LEU A 371 -22.28 6.66 -25.59
CA LEU A 371 -22.31 5.24 -25.21
C LEU A 371 -22.15 5.05 -23.70
N ASP A 372 -22.90 4.12 -23.12
CA ASP A 372 -22.76 3.72 -21.71
C ASP A 372 -21.36 3.14 -21.43
N VAL A 373 -20.83 3.43 -20.23
CA VAL A 373 -19.46 3.13 -19.81
C VAL A 373 -19.33 1.94 -18.86
N LEU A 374 -20.38 1.64 -18.09
CA LEU A 374 -20.36 0.68 -16.98
C LEU A 374 -19.16 0.83 -16.02
N GLY A 375 -18.77 2.08 -15.69
CA GLY A 375 -17.58 2.36 -14.87
C GLY A 375 -17.72 2.02 -13.37
N ASN A 376 -18.91 1.66 -12.90
CA ASN A 376 -19.20 1.47 -11.48
C ASN A 376 -18.87 0.07 -10.93
N ARG A 377 -18.18 -0.79 -11.69
CA ARG A 377 -17.90 -2.18 -11.31
C ARG A 377 -16.64 -2.68 -12.00
N LEU A 378 -16.08 -3.79 -11.51
CA LEU A 378 -15.00 -4.50 -12.21
C LEU A 378 -15.53 -5.15 -13.48
N MET A 379 -14.73 -5.10 -14.55
CA MET A 379 -15.01 -5.78 -15.80
C MET A 379 -14.40 -7.17 -15.79
N HIS A 380 -15.15 -8.14 -16.33
CA HIS A 380 -14.71 -9.52 -16.46
C HIS A 380 -13.47 -9.60 -17.37
N ARG A 381 -12.46 -10.42 -17.06
CA ARG A 381 -12.34 -11.42 -15.96
C ARG A 381 -11.47 -10.94 -14.79
N MET A 382 -11.59 -11.62 -13.64
CA MET A 382 -10.61 -11.55 -12.55
C MET A 382 -9.63 -12.71 -12.69
N GLN A 383 -8.51 -12.53 -13.38
CA GLN A 383 -7.53 -13.60 -13.57
C GLN A 383 -6.79 -13.90 -12.26
N TYR A 384 -6.60 -15.19 -11.94
CA TYR A 384 -5.69 -15.66 -10.90
C TYR A 384 -4.48 -16.40 -11.49
N ARG A 385 -3.29 -16.16 -10.92
CA ARG A 385 -2.07 -16.93 -11.23
C ARG A 385 -1.26 -17.27 -9.97
N TYR A 386 -0.76 -18.50 -9.90
CA TYR A 386 0.12 -19.00 -8.85
C TYR A 386 1.58 -19.06 -9.30
N TRP A 387 2.50 -18.49 -8.51
CA TRP A 387 3.94 -18.38 -8.82
C TRP A 387 4.84 -19.12 -7.83
N GLY A 388 4.27 -20.00 -7.00
CA GLY A 388 5.02 -20.73 -5.97
C GLY A 388 5.25 -19.91 -4.70
N SER A 389 6.01 -18.82 -4.78
CA SER A 389 6.33 -17.96 -3.62
C SER A 389 5.34 -16.82 -3.40
N TYR A 390 4.47 -16.57 -4.38
CA TYR A 390 3.39 -15.60 -4.31
C TYR A 390 2.27 -15.99 -5.27
N GLU A 391 1.13 -15.34 -5.14
CA GLU A 391 0.00 -15.45 -6.07
C GLU A 391 -0.52 -14.06 -6.42
N THR A 392 -1.28 -13.98 -7.50
CA THR A 392 -1.72 -12.71 -8.07
C THR A 392 -3.16 -12.78 -8.57
N LEU A 393 -3.92 -11.71 -8.31
CA LEU A 393 -5.20 -11.41 -8.96
C LEU A 393 -5.03 -10.20 -9.90
N VAL A 394 -5.70 -10.23 -11.05
CA VAL A 394 -5.70 -9.14 -12.04
C VAL A 394 -7.12 -8.84 -12.50
N GLY A 395 -7.46 -7.56 -12.52
CA GLY A 395 -8.72 -7.07 -13.09
C GLY A 395 -8.64 -5.59 -13.46
N CYS A 396 -9.69 -5.06 -14.08
CA CYS A 396 -9.76 -3.66 -14.47
C CYS A 396 -11.20 -3.11 -14.42
N HIS A 397 -11.34 -1.80 -14.56
CA HIS A 397 -12.61 -1.11 -14.83
C HIS A 397 -12.37 0.26 -15.48
N THR A 398 -13.45 0.90 -15.91
CA THR A 398 -13.43 2.25 -16.50
C THR A 398 -13.46 3.31 -15.39
N VAL A 399 -12.54 4.27 -15.41
CA VAL A 399 -12.41 5.37 -14.44
C VAL A 399 -12.47 6.71 -15.16
N ASN A 400 -13.06 7.72 -14.51
CA ASN A 400 -12.90 9.11 -14.90
C ASN A 400 -11.51 9.62 -14.50
N ASP A 401 -10.70 10.00 -15.48
CA ASP A 401 -9.35 10.50 -15.21
C ASP A 401 -9.30 12.01 -14.90
N TYR A 402 -10.42 12.73 -15.02
CA TYR A 402 -10.54 14.19 -14.92
C TYR A 402 -9.43 14.95 -15.67
N SER A 403 -9.32 14.72 -16.98
CA SER A 403 -8.46 15.54 -17.82
C SER A 403 -9.00 16.99 -17.91
N ASN A 404 -8.25 17.97 -17.39
CA ASN A 404 -8.53 19.41 -17.55
C ASN A 404 -9.97 19.87 -17.19
N TYR A 405 -10.56 19.36 -16.10
CA TYR A 405 -11.94 19.66 -15.67
C TYR A 405 -13.06 19.12 -16.59
N TYR A 406 -12.75 18.24 -17.53
CA TYR A 406 -13.73 17.54 -18.35
C TYR A 406 -13.72 16.04 -18.03
N ASP A 407 -14.89 15.44 -18.19
CA ASP A 407 -15.09 14.00 -18.05
C ASP A 407 -14.34 13.25 -19.16
N HIS A 408 -13.49 12.31 -18.79
CA HIS A 408 -12.70 11.53 -19.75
C HIS A 408 -12.41 10.13 -19.22
N ALA A 409 -12.76 9.13 -20.02
CA ALA A 409 -12.73 7.73 -19.60
C ALA A 409 -11.35 7.11 -19.89
N GLY A 410 -10.73 6.57 -18.85
CA GLY A 410 -9.56 5.71 -18.93
C GLY A 410 -9.84 4.33 -18.37
N VAL A 411 -8.99 3.35 -18.70
CA VAL A 411 -9.08 2.01 -18.09
C VAL A 411 -8.10 1.93 -16.94
N ARG A 412 -8.60 1.72 -15.72
CA ARG A 412 -7.78 1.41 -14.56
C ARG A 412 -7.63 -0.08 -14.39
N TYR A 413 -6.39 -0.55 -14.28
CA TYR A 413 -6.11 -1.93 -13.91
C TYR A 413 -5.57 -2.04 -12.50
N TYR A 414 -5.68 -3.26 -11.96
CA TYR A 414 -5.14 -3.65 -10.67
C TYR A 414 -4.35 -4.95 -10.83
N GLN A 415 -3.13 -4.97 -10.31
CA GLN A 415 -2.42 -6.19 -9.99
C GLN A 415 -2.35 -6.30 -8.47
N ILE A 416 -2.97 -7.33 -7.91
CA ILE A 416 -3.08 -7.57 -6.47
C ILE A 416 -2.23 -8.79 -6.16
N ARG A 417 -1.36 -8.73 -5.15
CA ARG A 417 -0.46 -9.82 -4.80
C ARG A 417 -0.49 -10.13 -3.33
N ARG A 418 -0.20 -11.39 -2.99
CA ARG A 418 0.21 -11.81 -1.65
C ARG A 418 1.36 -12.79 -1.72
N SER A 419 2.29 -12.69 -0.77
CA SER A 419 3.37 -13.67 -0.58
C SER A 419 2.84 -14.94 0.08
N LEU A 420 3.45 -16.08 -0.21
CA LEU A 420 3.08 -17.37 0.34
C LEU A 420 4.21 -17.98 1.18
N PRO A 421 3.89 -18.73 2.25
CA PRO A 421 2.54 -18.94 2.80
C PRO A 421 2.08 -17.79 3.70
N GLY A 422 0.77 -17.54 3.75
CA GLY A 422 0.12 -16.73 4.80
C GLY A 422 0.23 -15.20 4.66
N GLY A 423 0.69 -14.66 3.53
CA GLY A 423 0.62 -13.22 3.26
C GLY A 423 -0.82 -12.73 3.08
N VAL A 424 -0.99 -11.40 3.05
CA VAL A 424 -2.27 -10.74 2.78
C VAL A 424 -2.27 -10.16 1.36
N PHE A 425 -3.43 -10.15 0.71
CA PHE A 425 -3.56 -9.46 -0.59
C PHE A 425 -3.38 -7.97 -0.39
N SER A 426 -2.51 -7.35 -1.21
CA SER A 426 -2.31 -5.92 -1.30
C SER A 426 -2.12 -5.48 -2.76
N ILE A 427 -2.42 -4.22 -3.06
CA ILE A 427 -2.17 -3.65 -4.39
C ILE A 427 -0.66 -3.64 -4.66
N TYR A 428 -0.24 -4.40 -5.67
CA TYR A 428 1.14 -4.40 -6.17
C TYR A 428 1.34 -3.34 -7.27
N ASP A 429 0.33 -3.14 -8.12
CA ASP A 429 0.33 -2.14 -9.17
C ASP A 429 -1.09 -1.68 -9.48
N GLN A 430 -1.28 -0.38 -9.74
CA GLN A 430 -2.54 0.19 -10.23
C GLN A 430 -2.23 1.45 -11.04
N VAL A 431 -2.85 1.57 -12.22
CA VAL A 431 -2.68 2.73 -13.11
C VAL A 431 -3.94 2.91 -13.93
N THR A 432 -4.34 4.17 -14.14
CA THR A 432 -5.36 4.53 -15.13
C THR A 432 -4.69 4.89 -16.44
N PHE A 433 -4.95 4.12 -17.48
CA PHE A 433 -4.37 4.35 -18.80
C PHE A 433 -5.25 5.29 -19.62
N ALA A 434 -4.80 6.54 -19.78
CA ALA A 434 -5.46 7.60 -20.53
C ALA A 434 -4.41 8.50 -21.24
N PRO A 435 -3.61 7.95 -22.17
CA PRO A 435 -2.42 8.60 -22.70
C PRO A 435 -2.67 9.75 -23.70
N ASP A 436 -3.92 9.96 -24.11
CA ASP A 436 -4.34 10.98 -25.07
C ASP A 436 -5.81 11.37 -24.84
N ALA A 437 -6.41 12.13 -25.75
CA ALA A 437 -7.78 12.63 -25.64
C ALA A 437 -8.87 11.62 -26.05
N ASN A 438 -8.52 10.37 -26.39
CA ASN A 438 -9.52 9.35 -26.73
C ASN A 438 -9.98 8.62 -25.46
N HIS A 439 -11.28 8.37 -25.38
CA HIS A 439 -11.90 7.63 -24.28
C HIS A 439 -11.63 6.14 -24.43
N ARG A 440 -11.36 5.46 -23.32
CA ARG A 440 -11.10 4.02 -23.22
C ARG A 440 -12.02 3.41 -22.16
N TRP A 441 -12.79 2.39 -22.53
CA TRP A 441 -13.78 1.74 -21.66
C TRP A 441 -14.05 0.29 -22.08
N MET A 442 -14.86 -0.45 -21.32
CA MET A 442 -15.14 -1.88 -21.54
C MET A 442 -13.87 -2.70 -21.73
N GLY A 443 -13.04 -2.75 -20.67
CA GLY A 443 -11.75 -3.43 -20.72
C GLY A 443 -11.74 -4.82 -20.11
N SER A 444 -10.70 -5.61 -20.43
CA SER A 444 -10.31 -6.85 -19.74
C SER A 444 -8.79 -6.88 -19.55
N ALA A 445 -8.30 -7.54 -18.51
CA ALA A 445 -6.89 -7.56 -18.13
C ALA A 445 -6.37 -8.98 -17.91
N ALA A 446 -5.11 -9.25 -18.27
CA ALA A 446 -4.46 -10.54 -18.05
C ALA A 446 -2.93 -10.42 -17.95
N LEU A 447 -2.32 -11.39 -17.27
CA LEU A 447 -0.89 -11.70 -17.25
C LEU A 447 -0.61 -12.99 -18.02
N ASP A 448 0.45 -12.99 -18.82
CA ASP A 448 1.00 -14.23 -19.37
C ASP A 448 1.88 -14.99 -18.35
N GLY A 449 2.33 -16.18 -18.73
CA GLY A 449 3.21 -17.05 -17.95
C GLY A 449 4.62 -16.53 -17.73
N GLN A 450 4.98 -15.39 -18.32
CA GLN A 450 6.19 -14.64 -18.01
C GLN A 450 5.94 -13.43 -17.10
N GLY A 451 4.68 -13.16 -16.75
CA GLY A 451 4.27 -12.01 -15.97
C GLY A 451 4.18 -10.71 -16.78
N ASN A 452 4.21 -10.79 -18.12
CA ASN A 452 3.88 -9.63 -18.95
C ASN A 452 2.38 -9.38 -18.82
N PHE A 453 2.00 -8.12 -18.71
CA PHE A 453 0.65 -7.67 -18.43
C PHE A 453 0.06 -7.01 -19.67
N ALA A 454 -1.20 -7.28 -19.97
CA ALA A 454 -1.95 -6.62 -21.02
C ALA A 454 -3.36 -6.24 -20.58
N ILE A 455 -3.88 -5.18 -21.18
CA ILE A 455 -5.28 -4.80 -21.15
C ILE A 455 -5.79 -4.61 -22.58
N GLY A 456 -6.98 -5.12 -22.86
CA GLY A 456 -7.76 -4.83 -24.06
C GLY A 456 -8.95 -3.94 -23.68
N TYR A 457 -9.40 -3.08 -24.58
CA TYR A 457 -10.56 -2.19 -24.36
C TYR A 457 -11.11 -1.61 -25.67
N SER A 458 -12.30 -1.01 -25.59
CA SER A 458 -12.86 -0.13 -26.61
C SER A 458 -12.26 1.27 -26.52
N CYS A 459 -12.11 1.94 -27.67
CA CYS A 459 -11.54 3.28 -27.78
C CYS A 459 -12.34 4.15 -28.77
N SER A 460 -12.72 5.37 -28.38
CA SER A 460 -13.54 6.28 -29.20
C SER A 460 -13.39 7.74 -28.78
N SER A 461 -13.81 8.64 -29.66
CA SER A 461 -13.92 10.07 -29.41
C SER A 461 -14.88 10.69 -30.43
N THR A 462 -15.07 12.01 -30.39
CA THR A 462 -15.84 12.72 -31.42
C THR A 462 -15.25 12.58 -32.84
N SER A 463 -14.00 12.14 -32.99
CA SER A 463 -13.31 11.96 -34.27
C SER A 463 -12.81 10.53 -34.52
N LEU A 464 -13.02 9.61 -33.57
CA LEU A 464 -12.61 8.21 -33.68
C LEU A 464 -13.82 7.31 -33.46
N TYR A 465 -14.20 6.55 -34.49
CA TYR A 465 -15.21 5.51 -34.36
C TYR A 465 -14.80 4.48 -33.30
N PRO A 466 -15.76 3.95 -32.51
CA PRO A 466 -15.49 2.87 -31.57
C PRO A 466 -14.64 1.77 -32.20
N SER A 467 -13.44 1.60 -31.64
CA SER A 467 -12.37 0.75 -32.16
C SER A 467 -11.81 -0.11 -31.04
N ILE A 468 -11.15 -1.21 -31.41
CA ILE A 468 -10.62 -2.19 -30.47
C ILE A 468 -9.12 -1.99 -30.33
N ARG A 469 -8.65 -1.70 -29.11
CA ARG A 469 -7.25 -1.43 -28.80
C ARG A 469 -6.76 -2.27 -27.63
N TYR A 470 -5.44 -2.39 -27.52
CA TYR A 470 -4.81 -3.01 -26.38
C TYR A 470 -3.50 -2.29 -26.03
N ALA A 471 -3.16 -2.36 -24.75
CA ALA A 471 -1.96 -1.80 -24.15
C ALA A 471 -1.35 -2.79 -23.15
N GLY A 472 -0.11 -2.57 -22.73
CA GLY A 472 0.53 -3.54 -21.86
C GLY A 472 1.87 -3.12 -21.29
N ARG A 473 2.41 -3.99 -20.43
CA ARG A 473 3.78 -3.90 -19.94
C ARG A 473 4.48 -5.24 -19.85
N ARG A 474 5.79 -5.28 -20.07
CA ARG A 474 6.60 -6.46 -19.74
C ARG A 474 6.72 -6.66 -18.23
N ALA A 475 6.97 -7.90 -17.80
CA ALA A 475 7.21 -8.24 -16.39
C ALA A 475 8.39 -7.49 -15.78
N SER A 476 9.42 -7.20 -16.59
CA SER A 476 10.62 -6.48 -16.20
C SER A 476 10.47 -4.95 -16.21
N ALA A 477 9.36 -4.43 -16.74
CA ALA A 477 9.09 -3.00 -16.67
C ALA A 477 8.73 -2.61 -15.22
N PRO A 478 9.17 -1.43 -14.73
CA PRO A 478 8.72 -0.92 -13.45
C PRO A 478 7.19 -0.83 -13.36
N THR A 479 6.64 -0.97 -12.15
CA THR A 479 5.23 -0.69 -11.85
C THR A 479 4.90 0.79 -12.11
N GLY A 480 3.62 1.13 -12.17
CA GLY A 480 3.16 2.51 -12.36
C GLY A 480 3.08 2.99 -13.81
N SER A 481 3.25 2.10 -14.81
CA SER A 481 2.98 2.45 -16.21
C SER A 481 2.75 1.23 -17.11
N LEU A 482 1.92 1.36 -18.13
CA LEU A 482 1.89 0.44 -19.28
C LEU A 482 3.01 0.82 -20.25
N ALA A 483 4.23 0.38 -19.97
CA ALA A 483 5.44 0.83 -20.65
C ALA A 483 5.52 0.48 -22.15
N GLN A 484 4.78 -0.52 -22.64
CA GLN A 484 4.77 -0.92 -24.04
C GLN A 484 3.73 -0.15 -24.88
N GLY A 485 2.97 0.77 -24.28
CA GLY A 485 2.09 1.68 -25.00
C GLY A 485 0.80 1.04 -25.47
N GLU A 486 0.22 1.57 -26.54
CA GLU A 486 -1.06 1.14 -27.10
C GLU A 486 -0.90 0.84 -28.60
N THR A 487 -1.67 -0.13 -29.09
CA THR A 487 -1.89 -0.29 -30.54
C THR A 487 -3.34 -0.65 -30.84
N THR A 488 -3.73 -0.49 -32.10
CA THR A 488 -5.09 -0.81 -32.58
C THR A 488 -5.13 -2.23 -33.11
N MET A 489 -5.96 -3.09 -32.50
CA MET A 489 -6.27 -4.42 -33.04
C MET A 489 -7.17 -4.31 -34.26
N TYR A 490 -8.21 -3.47 -34.15
CA TYR A 490 -9.17 -3.24 -35.22
C TYR A 490 -9.77 -1.85 -35.13
N ALA A 491 -9.83 -1.14 -36.25
CA ALA A 491 -10.45 0.18 -36.33
C ALA A 491 -11.90 0.05 -36.80
N GLY A 492 -12.86 0.49 -35.99
CA GLY A 492 -14.26 0.56 -36.40
C GLY A 492 -14.49 1.64 -37.45
N SER A 493 -15.62 1.56 -38.14
CA SER A 493 -15.98 2.47 -39.24
C SER A 493 -17.41 3.00 -39.15
N GLY A 494 -18.04 2.87 -37.98
CA GLY A 494 -19.38 3.35 -37.73
C GLY A 494 -19.68 3.60 -36.26
N SER A 495 -20.84 4.22 -36.04
CA SER A 495 -21.35 4.62 -34.73
C SER A 495 -22.72 3.99 -34.43
N GLN A 496 -23.00 3.74 -33.16
CA GLN A 496 -24.33 3.33 -32.69
C GLN A 496 -25.28 4.53 -32.63
N THR A 497 -26.43 4.45 -33.26
CA THR A 497 -27.43 5.54 -33.32
C THR A 497 -28.69 5.30 -32.50
N TYR A 498 -28.81 4.16 -31.80
CA TYR A 498 -29.99 3.86 -31.00
C TYR A 498 -30.00 4.65 -29.68
N SER A 499 -30.78 5.73 -29.63
CA SER A 499 -30.81 6.66 -28.49
C SER A 499 -31.68 6.21 -27.32
N ALA A 500 -32.64 5.30 -27.54
CA ALA A 500 -33.55 4.84 -26.47
C ALA A 500 -32.85 3.95 -25.44
N ALA A 501 -31.73 3.33 -25.81
CA ALA A 501 -30.83 2.62 -24.89
C ALA A 501 -29.39 2.69 -25.44
N PRO A 502 -28.56 3.66 -25.01
CA PRO A 502 -27.20 3.86 -25.50
C PRO A 502 -26.17 2.80 -25.04
N ARG A 503 -26.61 1.56 -24.82
CA ARG A 503 -25.82 0.46 -24.25
C ARG A 503 -24.75 0.03 -25.25
N TRP A 504 -23.50 -0.11 -24.83
CA TRP A 504 -22.39 -0.53 -25.70
C TRP A 504 -22.12 -2.04 -25.62
N GLY A 505 -21.77 -2.53 -24.43
CA GLY A 505 -21.46 -3.94 -24.15
C GLY A 505 -21.43 -4.17 -22.64
N ASP A 506 -21.70 -5.39 -22.19
CA ASP A 506 -21.57 -5.80 -20.79
C ASP A 506 -20.40 -6.77 -20.54
N TYR A 507 -19.85 -7.33 -21.63
CA TYR A 507 -18.87 -8.42 -21.62
C TYR A 507 -17.74 -8.15 -22.62
N THR A 508 -16.52 -8.46 -22.21
CA THR A 508 -15.35 -8.60 -23.06
C THR A 508 -14.40 -9.61 -22.41
N ALA A 509 -13.47 -10.17 -23.17
CA ALA A 509 -12.56 -11.18 -22.64
C ALA A 509 -11.18 -11.06 -23.27
N LEU A 510 -10.18 -10.76 -22.43
CA LEU A 510 -8.76 -10.92 -22.70
C LEU A 510 -8.26 -12.12 -21.90
N VAL A 511 -7.83 -13.16 -22.61
CA VAL A 511 -7.42 -14.46 -22.04
C VAL A 511 -6.05 -14.86 -22.57
N VAL A 512 -5.40 -15.86 -21.96
CA VAL A 512 -4.07 -16.34 -22.34
C VAL A 512 -4.16 -17.78 -22.86
N ASP A 513 -3.52 -18.05 -23.99
CA ASP A 513 -3.48 -19.38 -24.59
C ASP A 513 -2.74 -20.37 -23.67
N PRO A 514 -3.43 -21.40 -23.13
CA PRO A 514 -2.80 -22.33 -22.19
C PRO A 514 -1.76 -23.24 -22.85
N SER A 515 -1.68 -23.26 -24.19
CA SER A 515 -0.73 -24.11 -24.94
C SER A 515 0.70 -23.60 -24.84
N ASP A 516 0.88 -22.27 -24.87
CA ASP A 516 2.18 -21.63 -24.79
C ASP A 516 2.33 -20.73 -23.57
N ASP A 517 1.22 -20.39 -22.92
CA ASP A 517 1.13 -19.51 -21.75
C ASP A 517 1.74 -18.12 -22.00
N LEU A 518 1.72 -17.66 -23.26
CA LEU A 518 2.36 -16.41 -23.72
C LEU A 518 1.46 -15.59 -24.64
N THR A 519 0.60 -16.24 -25.41
CA THR A 519 -0.21 -15.58 -26.42
C THR A 519 -1.54 -15.11 -25.83
N PHE A 520 -1.78 -13.81 -25.89
CA PHE A 520 -3.05 -13.21 -25.50
C PHE A 520 -4.07 -13.33 -26.64
N TRP A 521 -5.32 -13.58 -26.28
CA TRP A 521 -6.46 -13.58 -27.18
C TRP A 521 -7.53 -12.61 -26.67
N TYR A 522 -8.08 -11.79 -27.56
CA TYR A 522 -9.02 -10.74 -27.21
C TYR A 522 -10.23 -10.74 -28.14
N VAL A 523 -11.42 -10.61 -27.56
CA VAL A 523 -12.68 -10.35 -28.27
C VAL A 523 -13.33 -9.07 -27.76
N ASN A 524 -13.77 -8.23 -28.69
CA ASN A 524 -14.54 -7.03 -28.40
C ASN A 524 -15.38 -6.60 -29.61
N GLU A 525 -16.27 -5.64 -29.41
CA GLU A 525 -17.21 -5.17 -30.42
C GLU A 525 -16.79 -3.89 -31.15
N TYR A 526 -17.39 -3.69 -32.32
CA TYR A 526 -17.27 -2.50 -33.15
C TYR A 526 -18.48 -2.37 -34.08
N TYR A 527 -18.58 -1.22 -34.76
CA TYR A 527 -19.55 -1.03 -35.83
C TYR A 527 -18.83 -0.93 -37.18
N PRO A 528 -19.18 -1.76 -38.18
CA PRO A 528 -18.65 -1.63 -39.54
C PRO A 528 -19.29 -0.47 -40.29
N THR A 529 -20.50 -0.06 -39.91
CA THR A 529 -21.21 1.09 -40.49
C THR A 529 -22.10 1.75 -39.43
N THR A 530 -22.34 3.05 -39.54
CA THR A 530 -23.20 3.79 -38.59
C THR A 530 -24.65 3.31 -38.70
N ALA A 531 -25.18 2.75 -37.61
CA ALA A 531 -26.48 2.08 -37.59
C ALA A 531 -27.07 2.03 -36.17
N SER A 532 -28.35 1.67 -36.05
CA SER A 532 -28.99 1.54 -34.73
C SER A 532 -28.42 0.37 -33.93
N SER A 533 -28.19 -0.77 -34.58
CA SER A 533 -27.83 -2.02 -33.90
C SER A 533 -26.94 -2.94 -34.74
N ALA A 534 -26.26 -2.46 -35.77
CA ALA A 534 -25.45 -3.33 -36.66
C ALA A 534 -24.02 -3.57 -36.13
N TRP A 535 -23.88 -3.86 -34.84
CA TRP A 535 -22.58 -4.22 -34.25
C TRP A 535 -22.06 -5.55 -34.78
N HIS A 536 -20.75 -5.69 -34.73
CA HIS A 536 -19.98 -6.90 -35.00
C HIS A 536 -18.96 -7.09 -33.88
N THR A 537 -18.48 -8.32 -33.69
CA THR A 537 -17.32 -8.60 -32.84
C THR A 537 -16.10 -8.94 -33.67
N ARG A 538 -14.92 -8.71 -33.10
CA ARG A 538 -13.64 -9.06 -33.71
C ARG A 538 -12.80 -9.82 -32.71
N ILE A 539 -12.23 -10.94 -33.16
CA ILE A 539 -11.30 -11.75 -32.39
C ILE A 539 -9.89 -11.49 -32.91
N GLY A 540 -8.92 -11.40 -32.01
CA GLY A 540 -7.51 -11.30 -32.39
C GLY A 540 -6.57 -11.80 -31.31
N SER A 541 -5.32 -12.06 -31.70
CA SER A 541 -4.27 -12.50 -30.78
C SER A 541 -3.00 -11.70 -30.92
N PHE A 542 -2.23 -11.59 -29.84
CA PHE A 542 -0.94 -10.90 -29.81
C PHE A 542 -0.06 -11.48 -28.70
N ARG A 543 1.25 -11.23 -28.75
CA ARG A 543 2.17 -11.65 -27.68
C ARG A 543 3.38 -10.74 -27.59
N PHE A 544 3.94 -10.59 -26.40
CA PHE A 544 5.22 -9.91 -26.24
C PHE A 544 6.34 -10.71 -26.91
N SER A 545 7.21 -10.02 -27.64
CA SER A 545 8.33 -10.71 -28.32
C SER A 545 9.22 -11.38 -27.28
N THR A 546 9.48 -12.67 -27.44
CA THR A 546 10.48 -13.41 -26.64
C THR A 546 11.89 -13.27 -27.22
N ASN A 547 12.01 -12.74 -28.45
CA ASN A 547 13.24 -12.74 -29.25
C ASN A 547 13.91 -11.36 -29.32
N VAL A 548 13.81 -10.57 -28.25
CA VAL A 548 14.50 -9.28 -28.13
C VAL A 548 15.37 -9.26 -26.88
N GLY A 549 16.38 -8.40 -26.89
CA GLY A 549 17.08 -7.98 -25.68
C GLY A 549 16.25 -6.96 -24.90
N ILE A 550 16.47 -6.85 -23.58
CA ILE A 550 15.88 -5.78 -22.76
C ILE A 550 16.94 -5.30 -21.77
N ILE A 551 17.36 -4.05 -21.89
CA ILE A 551 18.39 -3.44 -21.05
C ILE A 551 17.81 -3.09 -19.67
N GLY A 552 18.34 -3.65 -18.59
CA GLY A 552 18.09 -3.21 -17.21
C GLY A 552 19.36 -2.61 -16.60
N ILE A 553 19.23 -1.53 -15.83
CA ILE A 553 20.34 -0.88 -15.12
C ILE A 553 19.97 -0.78 -13.64
N SER A 554 20.80 -1.32 -12.74
CA SER A 554 20.59 -1.19 -11.30
C SER A 554 21.91 -1.05 -10.52
N PRO A 555 22.10 0.01 -9.70
CA PRO A 555 21.23 1.19 -9.60
C PRO A 555 21.30 2.04 -10.88
N SER A 556 20.26 2.85 -11.15
CA SER A 556 20.22 3.80 -12.28
C SER A 556 20.93 5.13 -11.99
N THR A 557 21.42 5.32 -10.76
CA THR A 557 22.22 6.48 -10.34
C THR A 557 23.40 6.07 -9.48
N LEU A 558 24.56 6.70 -9.66
CA LEU A 558 25.73 6.60 -8.77
C LEU A 558 26.13 7.97 -8.25
N SER A 559 26.53 8.04 -6.98
CA SER A 559 26.92 9.30 -6.31
C SER A 559 28.27 9.16 -5.63
N TYR A 560 29.19 10.07 -5.92
CA TYR A 560 30.54 10.12 -5.37
C TYR A 560 30.78 11.46 -4.64
N SER A 561 31.58 11.41 -3.59
CA SER A 561 32.04 12.59 -2.86
C SER A 561 33.56 12.55 -2.74
N ALA A 562 34.21 13.66 -3.05
CA ALA A 562 35.67 13.80 -2.98
C ALA A 562 36.06 15.12 -2.32
N THR A 563 37.25 15.14 -1.72
CA THR A 563 37.87 16.37 -1.21
C THR A 563 38.77 16.97 -2.28
N TYR A 564 38.74 18.29 -2.45
CA TYR A 564 39.61 19.01 -3.38
C TYR A 564 41.10 18.70 -3.10
N GLY A 565 41.83 18.28 -4.12
CA GLY A 565 43.23 17.85 -4.00
C GLY A 565 43.45 16.52 -3.25
N GLY A 566 42.39 15.81 -2.86
CA GLY A 566 42.43 14.52 -2.18
C GLY A 566 42.56 13.32 -3.12
N THR A 567 42.54 12.11 -2.54
CA THR A 567 42.53 10.85 -3.29
C THR A 567 41.19 10.62 -3.98
N ASN A 568 41.20 9.87 -5.08
CA ASN A 568 39.97 9.47 -5.76
C ASN A 568 39.08 8.63 -4.82
N PRO A 569 37.76 8.86 -4.84
CA PRO A 569 36.78 7.98 -4.19
C PRO A 569 36.89 6.52 -4.63
N ALA A 570 36.42 5.61 -3.78
CA ALA A 570 36.31 4.19 -4.14
C ALA A 570 35.36 4.01 -5.34
N ALA A 571 35.73 3.08 -6.24
CA ALA A 571 34.88 2.72 -7.37
C ALA A 571 33.55 2.13 -6.89
N GLN A 572 32.48 2.38 -7.66
CA GLN A 572 31.16 1.80 -7.43
C GLN A 572 30.80 0.91 -8.62
N THR A 573 29.75 0.09 -8.48
CA THR A 573 29.31 -0.81 -9.53
C THR A 573 27.84 -0.59 -9.85
N PHE A 574 27.46 -0.87 -11.10
CA PHE A 574 26.08 -1.08 -11.49
C PHE A 574 25.96 -2.38 -12.29
N VAL A 575 24.79 -2.99 -12.23
CA VAL A 575 24.47 -4.23 -12.92
C VAL A 575 23.69 -3.90 -14.18
N LEU A 576 24.26 -4.28 -15.32
CA LEU A 576 23.59 -4.31 -16.61
C LEU A 576 22.90 -5.67 -16.78
N THR A 577 21.57 -5.69 -16.82
CA THR A 577 20.78 -6.92 -16.96
C THR A 577 20.20 -7.01 -18.36
N ASN A 578 20.11 -8.22 -18.90
CA ASN A 578 19.29 -8.54 -20.06
C ASN A 578 18.11 -9.42 -19.62
N SER A 579 16.93 -8.82 -19.44
CA SER A 579 15.73 -9.58 -19.11
C SER A 579 15.03 -10.17 -20.35
N GLY A 580 15.52 -9.83 -21.54
CA GLY A 580 15.06 -10.37 -22.82
C GLY A 580 15.58 -11.79 -23.07
N GLY A 581 14.95 -12.48 -24.02
CA GLY A 581 15.30 -13.87 -24.37
C GLY A 581 16.53 -13.98 -25.28
N THR A 582 16.88 -12.92 -26.02
CA THR A 582 18.02 -12.92 -26.95
C THR A 582 19.18 -12.11 -26.40
N ALA A 583 20.41 -12.56 -26.67
CA ALA A 583 21.61 -11.79 -26.35
C ALA A 583 21.61 -10.44 -27.08
N PHE A 584 22.14 -9.40 -26.43
CA PHE A 584 22.42 -8.13 -27.08
C PHE A 584 23.90 -7.75 -26.92
N SER A 585 24.42 -7.02 -27.89
CA SER A 585 25.70 -6.33 -27.78
C SER A 585 25.44 -4.87 -27.43
N PHE A 586 26.14 -4.35 -26.42
CA PHE A 586 25.95 -2.99 -25.94
C PHE A 586 27.19 -2.11 -26.12
N THR A 587 26.95 -0.81 -26.16
CA THR A 587 27.95 0.26 -26.03
C THR A 587 27.56 1.22 -24.92
N ASN A 588 28.54 1.66 -24.14
CA ASN A 588 28.44 2.69 -23.11
C ASN A 588 28.97 4.02 -23.67
N THR A 589 28.10 5.02 -23.75
CA THR A 589 28.48 6.36 -24.22
C THR A 589 28.31 7.37 -23.10
N ILE A 590 29.42 7.94 -22.63
CA ILE A 590 29.42 8.94 -21.57
C ILE A 590 29.25 10.34 -22.19
N THR A 591 28.25 11.07 -21.73
CA THR A 591 28.05 12.49 -22.00
C THR A 591 28.22 13.28 -20.69
N TYR A 592 29.00 14.34 -20.74
CA TYR A 592 29.26 15.20 -19.59
C TYR A 592 28.32 16.40 -19.61
N GLY A 593 27.83 16.80 -18.44
CA GLY A 593 27.17 18.08 -18.24
C GLY A 593 28.14 19.26 -18.39
N ALA A 594 27.68 20.46 -18.05
CA ALA A 594 28.52 21.66 -18.08
C ALA A 594 29.74 21.50 -17.14
N GLY A 595 30.93 21.88 -17.63
CA GLY A 595 32.18 21.82 -16.87
C GLY A 595 33.26 20.97 -17.54
N VAL A 596 33.95 20.16 -16.75
CA VAL A 596 35.13 19.38 -17.16
C VAL A 596 34.69 17.96 -17.59
N SER A 597 35.29 17.43 -18.66
CA SER A 597 35.06 16.07 -19.15
C SER A 597 36.18 15.11 -18.74
N GLY A 598 35.97 13.80 -18.94
CA GLY A 598 36.98 12.75 -18.73
C GLY A 598 37.16 12.29 -17.27
N TRP A 599 36.36 12.78 -16.33
CA TRP A 599 36.45 12.38 -14.92
C TRP A 599 35.75 11.06 -14.60
N LEU A 600 34.93 10.50 -15.50
CA LEU A 600 34.24 9.21 -15.32
C LEU A 600 34.82 8.17 -16.28
N THR A 601 35.10 6.98 -15.75
CA THR A 601 35.53 5.81 -16.53
C THR A 601 34.71 4.59 -16.15
N LEU A 602 34.42 3.73 -17.14
CA LEU A 602 33.71 2.47 -16.96
C LEU A 602 34.61 1.29 -17.35
N SER A 603 34.52 0.17 -16.63
CA SER A 603 35.32 -1.03 -16.89
C SER A 603 35.04 -1.69 -18.24
N ALA A 604 33.90 -1.37 -18.86
CA ALA A 604 33.52 -1.84 -20.19
C ALA A 604 32.87 -0.71 -21.00
N VAL A 605 33.50 -0.31 -22.11
CA VAL A 605 32.93 0.64 -23.09
C VAL A 605 31.97 -0.04 -24.07
N ALA A 606 32.12 -1.36 -24.25
CA ALA A 606 31.24 -2.21 -25.04
C ALA A 606 31.30 -3.64 -24.50
N GLY A 607 30.31 -4.46 -24.86
CA GLY A 607 30.28 -5.87 -24.48
C GLY A 607 29.04 -6.58 -25.01
N SER A 608 28.77 -7.77 -24.49
CA SER A 608 27.52 -8.49 -24.74
C SER A 608 26.94 -9.03 -23.46
N VAL A 609 25.61 -9.12 -23.39
CA VAL A 609 24.89 -9.75 -22.29
C VAL A 609 23.96 -10.79 -22.90
N ALA A 610 24.18 -12.06 -22.55
CA ALA A 610 23.31 -13.15 -22.98
C ALA A 610 21.86 -12.91 -22.53
N GLY A 611 20.89 -13.54 -23.19
CA GLY A 611 19.50 -13.51 -22.74
C GLY A 611 19.38 -14.02 -21.31
N ARG A 612 18.48 -13.42 -20.53
CA ARG A 612 18.23 -13.77 -19.12
C ARG A 612 19.50 -13.79 -18.24
N SER A 613 20.44 -12.88 -18.51
CA SER A 613 21.73 -12.81 -17.81
C SER A 613 22.06 -11.39 -17.39
N SER A 614 23.12 -11.21 -16.61
CA SER A 614 23.58 -9.90 -16.15
C SER A 614 25.09 -9.77 -16.23
N LEU A 615 25.57 -8.53 -16.31
CA LEU A 615 26.98 -8.15 -16.30
C LEU A 615 27.18 -6.99 -15.32
N THR A 616 28.11 -7.14 -14.37
CA THR A 616 28.50 -6.06 -13.46
C THR A 616 29.52 -5.16 -14.15
N ILE A 617 29.28 -3.84 -14.14
CA ILE A 617 30.18 -2.82 -14.67
C ILE A 617 30.66 -1.95 -13.51
N THR A 618 31.98 -1.73 -13.45
CA THR A 618 32.60 -0.86 -12.44
C THR A 618 32.73 0.55 -13.01
N ALA A 619 32.31 1.54 -12.23
CA ALA A 619 32.45 2.96 -12.49
C ALA A 619 33.49 3.57 -11.54
N SER A 620 34.46 4.29 -12.10
CA SER A 620 35.55 4.93 -11.37
C SER A 620 35.62 6.41 -11.73
N VAL A 621 35.86 7.25 -10.72
CA VAL A 621 35.96 8.71 -10.89
C VAL A 621 37.36 9.22 -10.60
N ALA A 622 37.81 10.21 -11.39
CA ALA A 622 39.06 10.93 -11.20
C ALA A 622 38.76 12.35 -10.70
N SER A 623 38.97 12.60 -9.41
CA SER A 623 38.62 13.87 -8.75
C SER A 623 39.82 14.77 -8.47
N ALA A 624 41.04 14.24 -8.53
CA ALA A 624 42.25 14.94 -8.07
C ALA A 624 42.54 16.29 -8.77
N SER A 625 42.15 16.44 -10.04
CA SER A 625 42.36 17.67 -10.84
C SER A 625 41.11 18.55 -10.97
N LEU A 626 40.00 18.16 -10.35
CA LEU A 626 38.74 18.89 -10.45
C LEU A 626 38.69 20.00 -9.40
N SER A 627 38.14 21.15 -9.77
CA SER A 627 37.82 22.23 -8.83
C SER A 627 36.66 21.83 -7.90
N VAL A 628 36.47 22.60 -6.83
CA VAL A 628 35.27 22.47 -5.99
C VAL A 628 34.02 22.68 -6.84
N GLY A 629 33.03 21.80 -6.69
CA GLY A 629 31.78 21.85 -7.44
C GLY A 629 31.11 20.48 -7.60
N THR A 630 29.94 20.49 -8.24
CA THR A 630 29.18 19.29 -8.57
C THR A 630 29.28 19.03 -10.07
N TYR A 631 29.68 17.81 -10.42
CA TYR A 631 29.84 17.33 -11.79
C TYR A 631 28.81 16.23 -12.07
N VAL A 632 28.16 16.29 -13.23
CA VAL A 632 27.17 15.30 -13.66
C VAL A 632 27.58 14.72 -15.00
N ALA A 633 27.53 13.40 -15.11
CA ALA A 633 27.70 12.67 -16.36
C ALA A 633 26.56 11.69 -16.54
N THR A 634 26.11 11.49 -17.77
CA THR A 634 25.14 10.48 -18.14
C THR A 634 25.82 9.43 -19.01
N ASN A 635 25.67 8.16 -18.67
CA ASN A 635 26.10 7.05 -19.50
C ASN A 635 24.89 6.42 -20.19
N ALA A 636 24.82 6.53 -21.51
CA ALA A 636 23.82 5.86 -22.33
C ALA A 636 24.30 4.45 -22.70
N VAL A 637 23.60 3.43 -22.22
CA VAL A 637 23.74 2.04 -22.63
C VAL A 637 22.87 1.83 -23.87
N THR A 638 23.49 1.58 -25.02
CA THR A 638 22.81 1.37 -26.30
C THR A 638 23.00 -0.07 -26.76
N ALA A 639 21.94 -0.74 -27.19
CA ALA A 639 22.03 -2.07 -27.79
C ALA A 639 20.98 -2.24 -28.91
N ALA A 640 21.43 -2.52 -30.14
CA ALA A 640 20.58 -2.47 -31.33
C ALA A 640 19.39 -3.44 -31.31
N ASN A 641 19.54 -4.60 -30.69
CA ASN A 641 18.49 -5.63 -30.60
C ASN A 641 17.71 -5.57 -29.28
N ALA A 642 17.89 -4.51 -28.48
CA ALA A 642 17.12 -4.30 -27.29
C ALA A 642 15.97 -3.31 -27.54
N GLU A 643 14.73 -3.72 -27.22
CA GLU A 643 13.53 -2.90 -27.48
C GLU A 643 13.58 -1.55 -26.77
N ASN A 644 14.16 -1.51 -25.57
CA ASN A 644 14.24 -0.32 -24.74
C ASN A 644 15.57 0.43 -24.84
N SER A 645 16.30 0.25 -25.94
CA SER A 645 17.55 0.97 -26.16
C SER A 645 17.31 2.42 -26.61
N PRO A 646 18.03 3.43 -26.07
CA PRO A 646 19.03 3.34 -25.00
C PRO A 646 18.44 3.43 -23.59
N GLN A 647 19.17 2.95 -22.59
CA GLN A 647 18.90 3.19 -21.17
C GLN A 647 20.03 4.02 -20.54
N THR A 648 19.73 4.85 -19.54
CA THR A 648 20.69 5.82 -18.99
C THR A 648 21.03 5.55 -17.53
N LEU A 649 22.32 5.60 -17.22
CA LEU A 649 22.87 5.73 -15.87
C LEU A 649 23.28 7.18 -15.62
N VAL A 650 22.84 7.78 -14.52
CA VAL A 650 23.29 9.13 -14.12
C VAL A 650 24.37 9.01 -13.05
N VAL A 651 25.49 9.71 -13.21
CA VAL A 651 26.59 9.73 -12.24
C VAL A 651 26.83 11.16 -11.77
N THR A 652 26.82 11.36 -10.45
CA THR A 652 27.12 12.64 -9.82
C THR A 652 28.39 12.53 -8.98
N LEU A 653 29.31 13.48 -9.17
CA LEU A 653 30.51 13.64 -8.36
C LEU A 653 30.48 15.02 -7.71
N THR A 654 30.55 15.08 -6.38
CA THR A 654 30.69 16.34 -5.65
C THR A 654 32.09 16.45 -5.09
N VAL A 655 32.82 17.50 -5.50
CA VAL A 655 34.15 17.84 -4.99
C VAL A 655 33.99 19.01 -4.03
N SER A 656 34.38 18.82 -2.77
CA SER A 656 34.24 19.82 -1.70
C SER A 656 35.60 20.23 -1.14
N GLU A 657 35.72 21.46 -0.65
CA GLU A 657 36.93 21.91 0.04
C GLU A 657 37.01 21.31 1.45
N ALA A 658 38.21 20.90 1.87
CA ALA A 658 38.43 20.44 3.24
C ALA A 658 38.12 21.56 4.24
N VAL A 659 37.43 21.25 5.33
CA VAL A 659 37.18 22.21 6.40
C VAL A 659 38.41 22.37 7.28
N GLY A 660 38.74 23.62 7.61
CA GLY A 660 39.88 23.96 8.48
C GLY A 660 39.71 23.44 9.91
N THR A 661 40.82 23.31 10.63
CA THR A 661 40.80 22.98 12.05
C THR A 661 40.39 24.21 12.87
N PRO A 662 39.43 24.11 13.81
CA PRO A 662 39.08 25.20 14.72
C PRO A 662 40.30 25.68 15.54
N THR A 663 40.37 26.99 15.73
CA THR A 663 41.41 27.65 16.55
C THR A 663 40.77 28.51 17.64
N GLY A 664 41.58 28.94 18.62
CA GLY A 664 41.10 29.76 19.72
C GLY A 664 40.07 29.05 20.59
N VAL A 665 40.21 27.73 20.77
CA VAL A 665 39.40 27.00 21.75
C VAL A 665 39.74 27.54 23.13
N SER A 666 38.71 27.95 23.87
CA SER A 666 38.86 28.46 25.24
C SER A 666 37.75 27.88 26.11
N ALA A 667 38.12 27.29 27.24
CA ALA A 667 37.22 26.84 28.28
C ALA A 667 37.28 27.82 29.48
N SER A 668 36.18 27.90 30.24
CA SER A 668 35.97 29.03 31.16
C SER A 668 36.83 29.08 32.42
N ASP A 669 37.72 28.12 32.69
CA ASP A 669 38.67 28.16 33.83
C ASP A 669 38.08 28.59 35.18
N GLY A 670 36.91 28.08 35.55
CA GLY A 670 36.24 28.42 36.82
C GLY A 670 35.64 29.83 36.89
N THR A 671 35.65 30.61 35.80
CA THR A 671 34.99 31.93 35.76
C THR A 671 33.46 31.83 35.69
N VAL A 672 32.92 30.63 35.47
CA VAL A 672 31.48 30.35 35.36
C VAL A 672 31.10 29.23 36.33
N THR A 673 30.11 29.49 37.19
CA THR A 673 29.57 28.53 38.16
C THR A 673 28.57 27.58 37.48
N GLY A 674 28.64 26.28 37.80
CA GLY A 674 27.68 25.26 37.36
C GLY A 674 27.85 24.74 35.92
N LYS A 675 28.84 25.22 35.16
CA LYS A 675 29.21 24.71 33.82
C LYS A 675 30.65 25.04 33.46
N VAL A 676 31.16 24.41 32.39
CA VAL A 676 32.31 24.90 31.63
C VAL A 676 31.83 25.43 30.29
N GLN A 677 31.99 26.73 30.05
CA GLN A 677 31.68 27.31 28.74
C GLN A 677 32.89 27.20 27.82
N VAL A 678 32.72 26.52 26.69
CA VAL A 678 33.74 26.30 25.67
C VAL A 678 33.42 27.17 24.45
N THR A 679 34.35 28.00 24.03
CA THR A 679 34.23 28.87 22.84
C THR A 679 35.34 28.57 21.84
N TRP A 680 35.13 28.91 20.57
CA TRP A 680 36.15 28.79 19.52
C TRP A 680 35.96 29.82 18.42
N SER A 681 36.94 29.96 17.52
CA SER A 681 36.82 30.82 16.34
C SER A 681 36.04 30.13 15.22
N ALA A 682 35.19 30.89 14.52
CA ALA A 682 34.50 30.38 13.34
C ALA A 682 35.49 29.96 12.25
N VAL A 683 35.26 28.79 11.66
CA VAL A 683 36.06 28.23 10.56
C VAL A 683 35.34 28.45 9.24
N THR A 684 36.03 29.04 8.26
CA THR A 684 35.52 29.21 6.89
C THR A 684 35.12 27.85 6.30
N ASN A 685 33.97 27.82 5.60
CA ASN A 685 33.37 26.61 5.01
C ASN A 685 32.88 25.54 6.01
N ALA A 686 32.90 25.80 7.32
CA ALA A 686 32.28 24.90 8.30
C ALA A 686 30.75 25.07 8.28
N THR A 687 30.03 23.97 8.17
CA THR A 687 28.56 23.93 8.32
C THR A 687 28.13 23.49 9.72
N GLY A 688 29.08 23.09 10.57
CA GLY A 688 28.85 22.73 11.96
C GLY A 688 30.15 22.37 12.68
N TYR A 689 30.04 22.14 13.99
CA TYR A 689 31.15 21.75 14.87
C TYR A 689 30.78 20.56 15.75
N SER A 690 31.79 19.89 16.27
CA SER A 690 31.66 18.90 17.35
C SER A 690 32.64 19.20 18.48
N VAL A 691 32.17 19.11 19.72
CA VAL A 691 32.94 19.38 20.94
C VAL A 691 33.20 18.07 21.65
N TRP A 692 34.44 17.87 22.07
CA TRP A 692 34.95 16.64 22.69
C TRP A 692 35.65 16.98 23.99
N ARG A 693 35.55 16.09 24.99
CA ARG A 693 36.10 16.28 26.34
C ARG A 693 36.87 15.06 26.82
N SER A 694 37.91 15.27 27.62
CA SER A 694 38.61 14.22 28.38
C SER A 694 39.11 14.75 29.73
N GLY A 695 39.29 13.88 30.71
CA GLY A 695 39.99 14.22 31.97
C GLY A 695 41.53 14.26 31.82
N ALA A 696 42.05 13.84 30.67
CA ALA A 696 43.48 13.93 30.35
C ALA A 696 43.67 14.68 29.03
N ASN A 697 44.78 15.39 28.86
CA ASN A 697 45.10 16.07 27.62
C ASN A 697 45.55 15.08 26.52
N ASN A 698 44.62 14.23 26.08
CA ASN A 698 44.85 13.17 25.10
C ASN A 698 43.58 12.93 24.26
N THR A 699 43.68 13.12 22.95
CA THR A 699 42.55 12.96 22.02
C THR A 699 42.07 11.51 21.88
N ASN A 700 42.90 10.51 22.21
CA ASN A 700 42.49 9.10 22.16
C ASN A 700 41.52 8.71 23.28
N SER A 701 41.47 9.47 24.37
CA SER A 701 40.50 9.29 25.46
C SER A 701 39.36 10.31 25.42
N ALA A 702 39.32 11.17 24.40
CA ALA A 702 38.28 12.19 24.26
C ALA A 702 36.95 11.57 23.85
N THR A 703 35.89 11.94 24.58
CA THR A 703 34.51 11.55 24.30
C THR A 703 33.75 12.70 23.66
N LEU A 704 32.92 12.41 22.66
CA LEU A 704 32.04 13.39 22.02
C LEU A 704 30.99 13.87 23.03
N LEU A 705 30.92 15.18 23.27
CA LEU A 705 29.84 15.79 24.04
C LEU A 705 28.64 16.14 23.16
N SER A 706 28.90 16.75 22.00
CA SER A 706 27.87 17.14 21.04
C SER A 706 28.44 17.39 19.65
N GLY A 707 27.62 17.21 18.61
CA GLY A 707 27.95 17.42 17.20
C GLY A 707 26.83 18.14 16.45
N GLY A 708 27.15 18.76 15.30
CA GLY A 708 26.19 19.56 14.52
C GLY A 708 25.94 20.95 15.09
N ILE A 709 26.82 21.44 15.97
CA ILE A 709 26.71 22.76 16.59
C ILE A 709 26.96 23.83 15.53
N THR A 710 26.05 24.79 15.35
CA THR A 710 26.21 25.89 14.37
C THR A 710 26.78 27.16 14.98
N ALA A 711 26.67 27.31 16.31
CA ALA A 711 27.30 28.38 17.08
C ALA A 711 28.80 28.09 17.32
N THR A 712 29.53 29.10 17.79
CA THR A 712 30.94 28.98 18.20
C THR A 712 31.12 28.94 19.71
N VAL A 713 30.11 28.40 20.41
CA VAL A 713 30.06 28.25 21.86
C VAL A 713 29.29 26.97 22.21
N TYR A 714 29.71 26.31 23.29
CA TYR A 714 29.04 25.16 23.88
C TYR A 714 29.17 25.20 25.40
N ASP A 715 28.06 24.96 26.10
CA ASP A 715 28.03 24.92 27.57
C ASP A 715 28.03 23.46 28.06
N ASP A 716 29.14 23.02 28.64
CA ASP A 716 29.24 21.72 29.31
C ASP A 716 28.73 21.83 30.75
N THR A 717 27.43 21.58 30.92
CA THR A 717 26.75 21.55 32.23
C THR A 717 26.96 20.24 32.99
N ALA A 718 27.64 19.26 32.40
CA ALA A 718 27.92 17.96 33.02
C ALA A 718 29.33 17.89 33.61
N ALA A 719 30.10 18.98 33.58
CA ALA A 719 31.40 19.07 34.23
C ALA A 719 31.25 19.15 35.76
N VAL A 720 31.99 18.31 36.49
CA VAL A 720 32.01 18.35 37.95
C VAL A 720 32.76 19.60 38.44
N ALA A 721 32.22 20.30 39.44
CA ALA A 721 32.86 21.49 40.00
C ALA A 721 34.22 21.16 40.63
N GLY A 722 35.23 21.98 40.34
CA GLY A 722 36.62 21.78 40.79
C GLY A 722 37.43 20.75 39.98
N GLU A 723 36.82 19.97 39.09
CA GLU A 723 37.52 19.01 38.24
C GLU A 723 37.96 19.64 36.92
N THR A 724 39.24 19.44 36.56
CA THR A 724 39.81 19.95 35.31
C THR A 724 39.56 18.98 34.16
N TYR A 725 38.97 19.49 33.09
CA TYR A 725 38.81 18.78 31.82
C TYR A 725 39.58 19.46 30.69
N TYR A 726 39.88 18.71 29.63
CA TYR A 726 40.44 19.22 28.38
C TYR A 726 39.41 19.10 27.27
N TYR A 727 39.26 20.17 26.47
CA TYR A 727 38.26 20.29 25.41
C TYR A 727 38.91 20.46 24.05
N TRP A 728 38.34 19.78 23.04
CA TRP A 728 38.72 19.93 21.63
C TRP A 728 37.49 20.18 20.78
N VAL A 729 37.69 20.86 19.66
CA VAL A 729 36.65 21.13 18.68
C VAL A 729 37.10 20.62 17.31
N LYS A 730 36.17 19.99 16.57
CA LYS A 730 36.33 19.73 15.14
C LYS A 730 35.28 20.53 14.38
N ALA A 731 35.68 21.11 13.25
CA ALA A 731 34.74 21.66 12.28
C ALA A 731 34.28 20.55 11.32
N THR A 732 33.08 20.70 10.77
CA THR A 732 32.49 19.75 9.84
C THR A 732 31.90 20.47 8.64
N ASN A 733 32.04 19.88 7.44
CA ASN A 733 31.34 20.31 6.23
C ASN A 733 31.06 19.10 5.31
N ALA A 734 30.63 19.36 4.06
CA ALA A 734 30.35 18.32 3.07
C ALA A 734 31.57 17.44 2.70
N ALA A 735 32.81 17.90 2.94
CA ALA A 735 34.03 17.12 2.73
C ALA A 735 34.39 16.23 3.93
N GLY A 736 33.72 16.37 5.07
CA GLY A 736 33.98 15.61 6.31
C GLY A 736 34.35 16.49 7.50
N SER A 737 35.06 15.91 8.47
CA SER A 737 35.50 16.60 9.70
C SER A 737 36.96 17.01 9.62
N SER A 738 37.31 18.13 10.23
CA SER A 738 38.70 18.55 10.43
C SER A 738 39.44 17.61 11.40
N ALA A 739 40.76 17.80 11.51
CA ALA A 739 41.50 17.32 12.67
C ALA A 739 40.97 17.98 13.97
N PHE A 740 41.32 17.42 15.12
CA PHE A 740 41.09 18.09 16.41
C PHE A 740 41.84 19.42 16.45
N SER A 741 41.22 20.43 17.06
CA SER A 741 41.87 21.68 17.46
C SER A 741 43.05 21.42 18.42
N SER A 742 43.77 22.47 18.80
CA SER A 742 44.48 22.45 20.08
C SER A 742 43.47 22.32 21.22
N SER A 743 43.87 21.63 22.29
CA SER A 743 43.06 21.54 23.50
C SER A 743 43.08 22.86 24.27
N ASP A 744 42.03 23.14 25.02
CA ASP A 744 42.12 24.02 26.18
C ASP A 744 41.57 23.33 27.43
N SER A 745 42.15 23.62 28.59
CA SER A 745 41.66 23.09 29.87
C SER A 745 40.60 23.99 30.47
N GLY A 746 39.70 23.46 31.31
CA GLY A 746 38.79 24.26 32.12
C GLY A 746 38.08 23.44 33.18
N TRP A 747 37.56 24.13 34.20
CA TRP A 747 36.77 23.55 35.31
C TRP A 747 35.58 24.47 35.64
N SER A 748 34.62 23.96 36.41
CA SER A 748 33.52 24.76 36.93
C SER A 748 33.81 25.22 38.38
N ALA A 749 33.41 26.45 38.76
CA ALA A 749 33.59 26.96 40.13
C ALA A 749 32.62 26.33 41.16
N ALA A 750 33.06 26.23 42.42
CA ALA A 750 32.26 25.79 43.56
C ALA A 750 31.41 26.95 44.15
N PRO A 751 30.21 26.70 44.72
CA PRO A 751 29.35 27.72 45.33
C PRO A 751 29.74 28.06 46.79
N PHE A 752 29.75 29.35 47.18
CA PHE A 752 29.97 29.86 48.56
C PHE A 752 28.64 30.17 49.28
N GLY A 753 28.52 29.91 50.61
CA GLY A 753 27.35 30.30 51.46
C GLY A 753 26.74 29.17 52.34
N PRO A 754 25.67 29.46 53.13
CA PRO A 754 24.92 28.43 53.84
C PRO A 754 24.32 27.43 52.85
N MET A 755 24.25 26.16 53.23
CA MET A 755 23.65 25.10 52.43
C MET A 755 22.77 24.22 53.32
N ILE A 756 21.56 23.91 52.85
CA ILE A 756 20.64 23.01 53.54
C ILE A 756 20.14 21.92 52.60
N LYS A 757 20.13 20.68 53.12
CA LYS A 757 19.75 19.49 52.36
C LYS A 757 18.75 18.66 53.13
N ALA A 758 17.75 18.13 52.44
CA ALA A 758 16.86 17.08 52.93
C ALA A 758 17.23 15.75 52.26
N ASN A 759 17.52 14.70 53.04
CA ASN A 759 18.02 13.41 52.55
C ASN A 759 19.21 13.56 51.57
N GLY A 760 20.09 14.54 51.80
CA GLY A 760 21.27 14.82 50.97
C GLY A 760 20.99 15.62 49.67
N GLN A 761 19.75 15.99 49.40
CA GLN A 761 19.32 16.72 48.20
C GLN A 761 18.99 18.19 48.54
N THR A 762 19.22 19.11 47.59
CA THR A 762 18.88 20.55 47.69
C THR A 762 17.57 20.88 46.96
N ASN A 763 17.10 22.13 47.06
CA ASN A 763 15.88 22.63 46.39
C ASN A 763 14.59 21.89 46.82
N SER A 764 13.99 21.09 45.94
CA SER A 764 12.73 20.40 46.21
C SER A 764 12.93 18.88 46.24
N VAL A 765 12.53 18.26 47.34
CA VAL A 765 12.70 16.84 47.63
C VAL A 765 11.33 16.23 47.88
N THR A 766 11.02 15.10 47.25
CA THR A 766 9.79 14.34 47.51
C THR A 766 10.14 12.98 48.08
N VAL A 767 9.49 12.59 49.17
CA VAL A 767 9.69 11.31 49.86
C VAL A 767 8.34 10.69 50.18
N SER A 768 8.30 9.37 50.36
CA SER A 768 7.06 8.69 50.76
C SER A 768 6.81 8.82 52.26
N ALA A 769 5.55 8.79 52.71
CA ALA A 769 5.17 8.89 54.14
C ALA A 769 5.70 7.74 55.02
N SER A 770 6.26 6.69 54.43
CA SER A 770 6.95 5.59 55.13
C SER A 770 8.46 5.78 55.25
N GLU A 771 9.06 6.78 54.61
CA GLU A 771 10.51 7.01 54.61
C GLU A 771 10.93 7.95 55.73
N THR A 772 12.11 7.69 56.31
CA THR A 772 12.72 8.62 57.26
C THR A 772 13.31 9.82 56.52
N VAL A 773 13.19 10.98 57.15
CA VAL A 773 13.71 12.26 56.69
C VAL A 773 14.87 12.66 57.60
N THR A 774 15.98 13.05 56.99
CA THR A 774 17.08 13.77 57.65
C THR A 774 17.22 15.15 57.03
N VAL A 775 17.55 16.14 57.86
CA VAL A 775 17.94 17.48 57.38
C VAL A 775 19.35 17.78 57.88
N SER A 776 20.22 18.19 56.97
CA SER A 776 21.60 18.57 57.27
C SER A 776 21.92 19.95 56.74
N VAL A 777 22.73 20.69 57.49
CA VAL A 777 23.26 22.01 57.09
C VAL A 777 24.78 21.96 56.99
N SER A 778 25.34 22.79 56.12
CA SER A 778 26.77 23.09 56.06
C SER A 778 26.97 24.55 55.68
N LEU A 779 28.10 25.13 56.06
CA LEU A 779 28.46 26.51 55.74
C LEU A 779 29.95 26.56 55.42
N GLU A 780 30.29 27.21 54.32
CA GLU A 780 31.67 27.59 54.00
C GLU A 780 31.78 29.11 54.13
N ALA A 781 32.42 29.57 55.21
CA ALA A 781 32.56 30.98 55.58
C ALA A 781 33.45 31.74 54.59
N GLY A 782 34.44 31.05 54.00
CA GLY A 782 35.33 31.60 53.00
C GLY A 782 35.96 32.93 53.44
N ALA A 783 35.83 33.96 52.62
CA ALA A 783 36.39 35.29 52.90
C ALA A 783 35.73 36.04 54.07
N TYR A 784 34.64 35.53 54.63
CA TYR A 784 33.86 36.15 55.71
C TYR A 784 34.08 35.48 57.07
N GLU A 785 35.03 34.54 57.17
CA GLU A 785 35.41 33.91 58.43
C GLU A 785 35.78 34.96 59.49
N GLY A 786 35.18 34.88 60.67
CA GLY A 786 35.40 35.82 61.78
C GLY A 786 34.36 36.92 61.97
N GLU A 787 33.52 37.20 60.97
CA GLU A 787 32.46 38.23 61.06
C GLU A 787 31.44 37.88 62.14
N GLN A 788 30.98 38.86 62.92
CA GLN A 788 30.01 38.62 64.00
C GLN A 788 28.59 38.54 63.44
N VAL A 789 27.96 37.36 63.54
CA VAL A 789 26.65 37.07 62.92
C VAL A 789 25.75 36.25 63.86
N ASP A 790 24.47 36.19 63.52
CA ASP A 790 23.52 35.22 64.07
C ASP A 790 23.22 34.12 63.04
N TRP A 791 23.12 32.87 63.47
CA TRP A 791 22.71 31.72 62.65
C TRP A 791 21.38 31.18 63.08
N TRP A 792 20.55 30.84 62.09
CA TRP A 792 19.17 30.41 62.32
C TRP A 792 18.85 29.20 61.48
N ILE A 793 18.12 28.27 62.08
CA ILE A 793 17.49 27.17 61.37
C ILE A 793 16.01 27.22 61.68
N VAL A 794 15.22 27.43 60.64
CA VAL A 794 13.79 27.66 60.74
C VAL A 794 13.06 26.65 59.87
N ALA A 795 11.97 26.10 60.39
CA ALA A 795 11.10 25.19 59.65
C ALA A 795 9.66 25.70 59.67
N ASN A 796 9.03 25.75 58.50
CA ASN A 796 7.59 25.85 58.35
C ASN A 796 7.04 24.45 58.09
N ALA A 797 6.35 23.87 59.07
CA ALA A 797 5.76 22.53 58.98
C ALA A 797 4.28 22.57 58.53
N GLY A 798 3.89 23.59 57.76
CA GLY A 798 2.55 23.73 57.21
C GLY A 798 1.48 23.76 58.31
N ALA A 799 0.62 22.75 58.36
CA ALA A 799 -0.47 22.65 59.34
C ALA A 799 0.02 22.53 60.80
N PHE A 800 1.29 22.17 61.04
CA PHE A 800 1.87 22.04 62.37
C PHE A 800 2.50 23.33 62.90
N GLY A 801 2.52 24.40 62.10
CA GLY A 801 3.05 25.70 62.49
C GLY A 801 4.56 25.86 62.28
N TRP A 802 5.12 26.89 62.91
CA TRP A 802 6.52 27.28 62.76
C TRP A 802 7.39 26.76 63.90
N PHE A 803 8.60 26.34 63.56
CA PHE A 803 9.60 25.87 64.50
C PHE A 803 10.95 26.51 64.20
N TYR A 804 11.73 26.77 65.24
CA TYR A 804 13.15 27.09 65.11
C TYR A 804 13.98 26.09 65.92
N LEU A 805 15.22 25.88 65.53
CA LEU A 805 16.18 25.12 66.31
C LEU A 805 16.84 26.06 67.32
N ASP A 806 16.75 25.77 68.61
CA ASP A 806 17.41 26.58 69.64
C ASP A 806 18.91 26.24 69.79
N ASN A 807 19.62 27.02 70.59
CA ASN A 807 21.06 26.84 70.85
C ASN A 807 21.40 25.54 71.63
N ALA A 808 20.39 24.82 72.12
CA ALA A 808 20.52 23.49 72.71
C ALA A 808 20.17 22.38 71.70
N PHE A 809 19.96 22.72 70.43
CA PHE A 809 19.58 21.83 69.32
C PHE A 809 18.21 21.15 69.54
N PHE A 810 17.29 21.83 70.22
CA PHE A 810 15.89 21.41 70.31
C PHE A 810 15.00 22.23 69.37
N TRP A 811 14.09 21.55 68.70
CA TRP A 811 13.07 22.20 67.87
C TRP A 811 11.98 22.79 68.77
N THR A 812 11.88 24.12 68.78
CA THR A 812 10.95 24.88 69.60
C THR A 812 9.88 25.53 68.72
N SER A 813 8.61 25.33 69.08
CA SER A 813 7.48 25.94 68.36
C SER A 813 7.36 27.42 68.68
N PHE A 814 7.05 28.25 67.68
CA PHE A 814 6.78 29.68 67.85
C PHE A 814 5.66 30.16 66.94
N SER A 815 5.24 31.42 67.08
CA SER A 815 4.10 31.97 66.34
C SER A 815 4.35 32.23 64.85
N GLY A 816 5.60 32.11 64.39
CA GLY A 816 6.04 32.57 63.07
C GLY A 816 6.52 34.03 63.07
N ASP A 817 6.39 34.75 64.19
CA ASP A 817 7.00 36.08 64.40
C ASP A 817 8.53 35.93 64.59
N PRO A 818 9.37 36.46 63.68
CA PRO A 818 10.84 36.37 63.78
C PRO A 818 11.40 36.93 65.10
N ALA A 819 10.70 37.88 65.75
CA ALA A 819 11.11 38.43 67.05
C ALA A 819 11.01 37.42 68.21
N GLN A 820 10.34 36.28 68.00
CA GLN A 820 10.21 35.19 68.97
C GLN A 820 11.11 33.99 68.62
N CYS A 821 11.85 34.07 67.51
CA CYS A 821 12.81 33.07 67.09
C CYS A 821 14.07 33.21 67.95
N GLY A 822 14.68 32.09 68.36
CA GLY A 822 15.99 32.09 69.01
C GLY A 822 17.09 31.69 68.04
N ALA A 823 18.23 32.38 68.05
CA ALA A 823 19.38 32.03 67.22
C ALA A 823 19.96 30.67 67.67
N VAL A 824 20.35 29.85 66.70
CA VAL A 824 21.09 28.59 66.93
C VAL A 824 22.48 28.91 67.46
N TYR A 825 23.11 29.95 66.92
CA TYR A 825 24.44 30.40 67.29
C TYR A 825 24.56 31.92 67.11
N GLN A 826 25.29 32.56 68.02
CA GLN A 826 25.68 33.97 67.94
C GLN A 826 27.19 34.06 68.16
N GLY A 827 27.92 34.58 67.18
CA GLY A 827 29.38 34.74 67.30
C GLY A 827 30.09 34.91 65.97
N ALA A 828 31.39 34.68 65.98
CA ALA A 828 32.21 34.70 64.76
C ALA A 828 31.75 33.62 63.76
N LEU A 829 31.60 34.01 62.49
CA LEU A 829 31.31 33.12 61.37
C LEU A 829 32.45 32.11 61.22
N VAL A 830 32.11 30.83 61.24
CA VAL A 830 33.06 29.72 61.06
C VAL A 830 32.50 28.71 60.06
N ASP A 831 33.37 27.90 59.48
CA ASP A 831 32.92 26.78 58.66
C ASP A 831 32.09 25.79 59.49
N VAL A 832 30.95 25.39 58.93
CA VAL A 832 30.10 24.33 59.49
C VAL A 832 30.26 23.10 58.61
N PRO A 833 30.94 22.04 59.09
CA PRO A 833 30.91 20.77 58.40
C PRO A 833 29.47 20.25 58.35
N SER A 834 29.14 19.39 57.39
CA SER A 834 27.81 18.81 57.26
C SER A 834 27.28 18.27 58.59
N THR A 835 26.30 18.98 59.16
CA THR A 835 25.76 18.73 60.50
C THR A 835 24.28 18.42 60.39
N THR A 836 23.86 17.28 60.95
CA THR A 836 22.45 16.87 60.97
C THR A 836 21.69 17.67 62.03
N VAL A 837 20.65 18.37 61.60
CA VAL A 837 19.82 19.27 62.44
C VAL A 837 18.40 18.74 62.62
N LEU A 838 17.97 17.83 61.76
CA LEU A 838 16.81 16.95 62.00
C LEU A 838 17.30 15.50 61.89
N PRO A 839 17.31 14.72 62.99
CA PRO A 839 17.68 13.31 62.94
C PRO A 839 16.64 12.51 62.15
N ALA A 840 17.02 11.31 61.71
CA ALA A 840 16.16 10.45 60.91
C ALA A 840 14.82 10.19 61.61
N ILE A 841 13.74 10.78 61.08
CA ILE A 841 12.39 10.69 61.63
C ILE A 841 11.35 10.51 60.52
N ILE A 842 10.26 9.81 60.79
CA ILE A 842 9.09 9.75 59.89
C ILE A 842 8.25 11.00 60.13
N LEU A 843 8.07 11.81 59.09
CA LEU A 843 7.19 12.98 59.13
C LEU A 843 5.80 12.62 58.55
N PRO A 844 4.70 13.21 59.05
CA PRO A 844 3.39 13.10 58.42
C PRO A 844 3.39 13.60 56.97
N ALA A 845 2.44 13.12 56.16
CA ALA A 845 2.22 13.65 54.82
C ALA A 845 1.96 15.16 54.86
N GLY A 846 2.68 15.92 54.04
CA GLY A 846 2.69 17.38 54.12
C GLY A 846 3.87 18.01 53.40
N VAL A 847 3.89 19.34 53.39
CA VAL A 847 4.99 20.15 52.84
C VAL A 847 5.71 20.84 54.00
N TYR A 848 7.03 20.68 54.03
CA TYR A 848 7.91 21.24 55.05
C TYR A 848 8.98 22.08 54.35
N ASP A 849 9.07 23.36 54.71
CA ASP A 849 10.13 24.24 54.22
C ASP A 849 11.16 24.47 55.32
N PHE A 850 12.41 24.10 55.06
CA PHE A 850 13.53 24.33 55.98
C PHE A 850 14.44 25.43 55.42
N TYR A 851 14.90 26.30 56.30
CA TYR A 851 15.78 27.43 55.98
C TYR A 851 17.00 27.38 56.87
N PHE A 852 18.18 27.64 56.30
CA PHE A 852 19.40 27.95 57.04
C PHE A 852 19.81 29.38 56.71
N VAL A 853 19.74 30.27 57.70
CA VAL A 853 19.91 31.72 57.55
C VAL A 853 21.09 32.19 58.38
N VAL A 854 21.87 33.10 57.82
CA VAL A 854 22.92 33.87 58.48
C VAL A 854 22.60 35.34 58.29
N ASP A 855 22.54 36.13 59.36
CA ASP A 855 22.28 37.57 59.29
C ASP A 855 23.24 38.41 60.16
N HIS A 856 23.26 39.71 59.85
CA HIS A 856 24.16 40.70 60.45
C HIS A 856 23.42 42.04 60.61
N PRO A 857 23.58 42.75 61.75
CA PRO A 857 24.55 42.53 62.83
C PRO A 857 24.13 41.44 63.83
N MET A 858 25.09 40.86 64.56
CA MET A 858 24.82 39.93 65.67
C MET A 858 24.11 40.66 66.82
N ASP A 859 22.78 40.58 66.86
CA ASP A 859 21.94 41.23 67.86
C ASP A 859 20.87 40.30 68.48
N GLY A 860 20.82 39.05 68.02
CA GLY A 860 19.91 38.02 68.50
C GLY A 860 18.48 38.18 67.99
N ILE A 861 18.26 38.98 66.94
CA ILE A 861 16.97 39.19 66.28
C ILE A 861 17.10 38.69 64.83
N LEU A 862 16.16 37.85 64.38
CA LEU A 862 16.16 37.40 62.98
C LEU A 862 15.68 38.55 62.08
N ASP A 863 16.63 39.25 61.46
CA ASP A 863 16.42 40.43 60.63
C ASP A 863 15.96 40.05 59.22
N VAL A 864 14.73 39.53 59.08
CA VAL A 864 14.19 39.05 57.79
C VAL A 864 14.15 40.09 56.66
N ASN A 865 14.24 41.38 56.99
CA ASN A 865 14.32 42.49 56.03
C ASN A 865 15.72 43.15 55.97
N GLY A 866 16.68 42.63 56.74
CA GLY A 866 18.06 43.08 56.82
C GLY A 866 19.00 42.34 55.87
N ALA A 867 20.30 42.44 56.11
CA ALA A 867 21.31 41.76 55.31
C ALA A 867 21.41 40.28 55.73
N ILE A 868 20.65 39.43 55.05
CA ILE A 868 20.65 37.97 55.29
C ILE A 868 21.23 37.21 54.10
N VAL A 869 21.91 36.12 54.38
CA VAL A 869 22.29 35.08 53.41
C VAL A 869 21.62 33.78 53.84
N TYR A 870 20.93 33.10 52.94
CA TYR A 870 20.24 31.86 53.29
C TYR A 870 20.20 30.87 52.14
N ASP A 871 20.00 29.61 52.50
CA ASP A 871 19.59 28.52 51.60
C ASP A 871 18.34 27.85 52.15
N TRP A 872 17.61 27.14 51.29
CA TRP A 872 16.36 26.49 51.64
C TRP A 872 16.16 25.15 50.95
N VAL A 873 15.37 24.28 51.58
CA VAL A 873 14.91 23.03 50.98
C VAL A 873 13.43 22.81 51.30
N ARG A 874 12.65 22.51 50.26
CA ARG A 874 11.25 22.12 50.35
C ARG A 874 11.14 20.61 50.30
N LEU A 875 10.60 20.02 51.35
CA LEU A 875 10.33 18.60 51.45
C LEU A 875 8.83 18.34 51.30
N THR A 876 8.45 17.51 50.34
CA THR A 876 7.08 17.02 50.17
C THR A 876 7.02 15.55 50.58
N VAL A 877 6.25 15.25 51.62
CA VAL A 877 6.01 13.88 52.09
C VAL A 877 4.66 13.43 51.55
N GLN A 878 4.63 12.37 50.73
CA GLN A 878 3.44 11.85 50.04
C GLN A 878 2.97 10.51 50.56
#